data_AF-A0A258W6N5-F1
#
_entry.id   AF-A0A258W6N5-F1
#
_cell.length_a   1.000
_cell.length_b   1.000
_cell.length_c   1.000
_cell.angle_alpha   90.00
_cell.angle_beta   90.00
_cell.angle_gamma   90.00
#
_symmetry.space_group_name_H-M   'P 1'
#
loop_
_entity.id
_entity.type
_entity.pdbx_description
1 polymer ?
#
loop_
_entity_poly.entity_id
_entity_poly.type
_entity_poly.pdbx_seq_one_letter_code
_entity_poly.pdbx_strand_id
1 'polypeptide(L)'
;MFSRLIWTRTVVTALTMLALSLSILSCGLKIGESPPAAAMPGYHTDSCFDAATTKFGEFFAGTAKDEEIEASWDCFSTMIKDFKSKVRCKIRDKCSPGEIAQFVEDNFMDENVGEVKQKVISAELQAQLMKVKKLFLGGNLEYINGAELDRLAELLGNLKGISKDINPSMKVLTLNWENKLRSSEVSLFDFEAVNENLIKIAQRFAGLVNKDDNVYHFDDFEGLITEMSRFVGSNWSWAGSVHNYLPMIKQLKKSINGGDQESLKDNEWNLFLLLGSRAYIQFLRYYYFIKDLDPEFTSLRLAYTARTIEETFQMIYDLLSYKESNQVSKSEIEDLLKSFSRLWPVLKTSPALITEAMKIKQVLIGGSEKGFEKDDFLRAQKKVNLIKQIVEKFTPYYQFYGLSWHPELLKQTEAFAYFAKATKSFEEMITKINEEFKFEKGYDFKSLMNLMAEIEKLYPGASTDMPLGKRVAQYACLAQLGSDVLLDKQDNQNNNACEVIELSSADLTKLVKKGGQVLTIFWDYYYFISRTKVVFNDLEWQMKLKDFGYKVITFLKSAIEERKSKRISNYEIKAVVNELSNIDIIPKSIKKTTIESLIQLAITKILVPEELKDKVARFDGFEPFHIEQLYREIDNYLGVNIYIHQAFENRINQKYDYKFLLGRFKQSIVDSTNPNFRLGMTEFVRNFETNYPMIVAADNRIFFNRNPSPIYDKHTLEAYNMHRFLAGLILRSYAKHDARTKAISSVLSDCEVKAIFLELKPILTDLDIISGSSGTSFIDARFIEANLFLPKSDGNDTVSFGELGEFVNYILSGFTIDDLAKAAIAKDCNSTTVGTDVLVDLACLRSSYKKNMLTVLNSMPSYVTYSQKENPTDWDNAFLNNLKAAGYKVRQDAKISLSEASLLPHILQYGETIFTKFDVNADGIIDKKEGIRAFPSFAFLLKRVARKQLENGDIKESELEAMFTYILKYGNIPECNKPFILLCLFDRGITNWLDWKSNYRKDDYTLSANRSQVSKILGIISDMVTTSPSVQEDTCKR
;
A
#
# COMPACT_ATOMS: atom_id res chain seq x y z
N MET A 1 -35.44 18.73 -44.95
CA MET A 1 -36.39 17.74 -44.38
C MET A 1 -37.44 18.52 -43.60
N PHE A 2 -38.53 18.90 -44.30
CA PHE A 2 -39.89 18.32 -44.18
C PHE A 2 -40.55 18.69 -42.84
N SER A 3 -41.41 19.73 -42.81
CA SER A 3 -42.88 19.73 -43.08
C SER A 3 -43.66 19.71 -41.75
N ARG A 4 -44.80 20.34 -41.47
CA ARG A 4 -45.90 21.12 -42.09
C ARG A 4 -46.71 21.68 -40.86
N LEU A 5 -47.69 22.58 -40.86
CA LEU A 5 -49.00 22.71 -41.54
C LEU A 5 -49.62 24.04 -40.96
N ILE A 6 -50.02 25.08 -41.71
CA ILE A 6 -51.35 25.34 -42.36
C ILE A 6 -52.48 25.56 -41.29
N TRP A 7 -53.22 26.68 -41.15
CA TRP A 7 -54.25 27.26 -42.06
C TRP A 7 -54.83 28.65 -41.62
N THR A 8 -54.88 29.62 -42.56
CA THR A 8 -55.98 30.56 -43.01
C THR A 8 -56.87 31.41 -42.04
N ARG A 9 -56.92 32.75 -42.24
CA ARG A 9 -57.86 33.61 -43.06
C ARG A 9 -59.27 33.83 -42.47
N THR A 10 -59.69 35.02 -42.01
CA THR A 10 -60.22 36.26 -42.66
C THR A 10 -61.76 36.41 -42.58
N VAL A 11 -62.21 37.67 -42.43
CA VAL A 11 -63.44 38.34 -42.94
C VAL A 11 -64.76 38.41 -42.10
N VAL A 12 -65.31 39.63 -42.13
CA VAL A 12 -66.73 40.11 -42.12
C VAL A 12 -67.32 40.51 -40.75
N THR A 13 -67.39 41.80 -40.39
CA THR A 13 -68.36 42.89 -40.75
C THR A 13 -69.81 42.67 -40.30
N ALA A 14 -70.21 43.45 -39.28
CA ALA A 14 -71.50 44.13 -39.06
C ALA A 14 -72.83 43.50 -39.54
N LEU A 15 -73.76 43.28 -38.59
CA LEU A 15 -75.08 43.93 -38.47
C LEU A 15 -75.86 43.26 -37.32
N THR A 16 -76.37 44.03 -36.35
CA THR A 16 -77.83 44.18 -36.10
C THR A 16 -78.09 45.07 -34.89
N MET A 17 -78.93 46.07 -35.17
CA MET A 17 -79.52 47.10 -34.33
C MET A 17 -80.73 46.60 -33.51
N LEU A 18 -81.07 47.41 -32.48
CA LEU A 18 -82.40 47.69 -31.90
C LEU A 18 -83.06 46.55 -31.06
N ALA A 19 -83.77 46.79 -29.96
CA ALA A 19 -84.32 48.02 -29.38
C ALA A 19 -84.90 47.74 -27.97
N LEU A 20 -84.92 48.80 -27.13
CA LEU A 20 -85.95 49.18 -26.14
C LEU A 20 -86.29 48.18 -25.00
N SER A 21 -86.53 48.59 -23.74
CA SER A 21 -87.17 49.81 -23.26
C SER A 21 -87.22 49.87 -21.71
N LEU A 22 -87.21 51.11 -21.19
CA LEU A 22 -87.98 51.68 -20.06
C LEU A 22 -87.78 51.11 -18.63
N SER A 23 -87.84 51.83 -17.50
CA SER A 23 -87.75 53.25 -17.08
C SER A 23 -88.17 53.31 -15.58
N ILE A 24 -87.91 54.46 -14.91
CA ILE A 24 -88.66 55.08 -13.77
C ILE A 24 -87.94 55.18 -12.38
N LEU A 25 -87.65 56.45 -12.01
CA LEU A 25 -87.76 57.23 -10.73
C LEU A 25 -87.13 56.68 -9.42
N SER A 26 -86.59 57.45 -8.46
CA SER A 26 -86.86 58.83 -7.99
C SER A 26 -85.71 59.44 -7.14
N CYS A 27 -85.62 60.77 -7.13
CA CYS A 27 -84.73 61.64 -6.32
C CYS A 27 -84.97 61.60 -4.79
N GLY A 28 -83.94 61.97 -4.00
CA GLY A 28 -84.12 62.37 -2.60
C GLY A 28 -82.85 62.74 -1.81
N LEU A 29 -82.48 64.03 -1.87
CA LEU A 29 -81.84 64.87 -0.83
C LEU A 29 -80.40 64.62 -0.32
N LYS A 30 -79.63 65.72 -0.39
CA LYS A 30 -78.33 65.98 0.25
C LYS A 30 -78.49 66.21 1.76
N ILE A 31 -77.54 65.75 2.58
CA ILE A 31 -76.94 66.42 3.77
C ILE A 31 -75.71 65.59 4.19
N GLY A 32 -74.53 66.23 4.29
CA GLY A 32 -73.27 65.61 4.75
C GLY A 32 -72.08 65.88 3.81
N GLU A 33 -71.73 67.15 3.60
CA GLU A 33 -70.58 67.53 2.75
C GLU A 33 -69.24 67.08 3.37
N SER A 34 -68.35 66.60 2.50
CA SER A 34 -66.89 66.61 2.69
C SER A 34 -66.30 67.67 1.73
N PRO A 35 -65.21 68.36 2.08
CA PRO A 35 -64.77 69.61 1.44
C PRO A 35 -64.38 69.42 -0.03
N PRO A 36 -64.31 70.50 -0.84
CA PRO A 36 -63.94 70.39 -2.25
C PRO A 36 -62.58 69.69 -2.36
N ALA A 37 -62.49 68.72 -3.27
CA ALA A 37 -61.23 68.09 -3.62
C ALA A 37 -60.22 69.20 -3.90
N ALA A 38 -59.14 69.25 -3.12
CA ALA A 38 -58.00 70.06 -3.47
C ALA A 38 -57.56 69.57 -4.85
N ALA A 39 -57.80 70.39 -5.89
CA ALA A 39 -57.18 70.18 -7.17
C ALA A 39 -55.67 70.27 -6.93
N MET A 40 -55.02 69.11 -6.77
CA MET A 40 -53.57 69.06 -6.83
C MET A 40 -53.18 69.54 -8.22
N PRO A 41 -52.21 70.47 -8.35
CA PRO A 41 -51.69 70.89 -9.63
C PRO A 41 -51.27 69.64 -10.43
N GLY A 42 -51.71 69.54 -11.68
CA GLY A 42 -51.41 68.39 -12.53
C GLY A 42 -49.91 68.10 -12.55
N TYR A 43 -49.54 66.92 -12.09
CA TYR A 43 -48.18 66.41 -12.23
C TYR A 43 -47.92 66.15 -13.71
N HIS A 44 -46.78 66.62 -14.22
CA HIS A 44 -46.13 65.92 -15.31
C HIS A 44 -45.58 64.63 -14.71
N THR A 45 -46.16 63.50 -15.09
CA THR A 45 -45.62 62.16 -14.85
C THR A 45 -44.32 62.03 -15.63
N ASP A 46 -43.26 62.67 -15.15
CA ASP A 46 -41.92 62.32 -15.60
C ASP A 46 -41.71 60.88 -15.15
N SER A 47 -41.60 59.97 -16.12
CA SER A 47 -41.41 58.52 -15.95
C SER A 47 -40.08 58.15 -15.28
N CYS A 48 -39.53 59.02 -14.42
CA CYS A 48 -38.21 58.84 -13.81
C CYS A 48 -38.18 57.63 -12.89
N PHE A 49 -39.30 57.25 -12.28
CA PHE A 49 -39.35 56.10 -11.37
C PHE A 49 -39.16 54.76 -12.10
N ASP A 50 -39.85 54.55 -13.23
CA ASP A 50 -39.68 53.36 -14.07
C ASP A 50 -38.27 53.31 -14.68
N ALA A 51 -37.75 54.46 -15.13
CA ALA A 51 -36.37 54.57 -15.59
C ALA A 51 -35.38 54.23 -14.45
N ALA A 52 -35.57 54.80 -13.26
CA ALA A 52 -34.71 54.58 -12.10
C ALA A 52 -34.70 53.11 -11.67
N THR A 53 -35.87 52.48 -11.55
CA THR A 53 -35.98 51.06 -11.18
C THR A 53 -35.34 50.13 -12.22
N THR A 54 -35.49 50.44 -13.51
CA THR A 54 -34.81 49.73 -14.60
C THR A 54 -33.30 49.87 -14.50
N LYS A 55 -32.79 51.08 -14.26
CA LYS A 55 -31.35 51.35 -14.10
C LYS A 55 -30.75 50.74 -12.84
N PHE A 56 -31.52 50.62 -11.76
CA PHE A 56 -31.11 49.78 -10.62
C PHE A 56 -30.99 48.29 -11.00
N GLY A 57 -31.88 47.78 -11.87
CA GLY A 57 -31.73 46.45 -12.45
C GLY A 57 -30.41 46.29 -13.22
N GLU A 58 -30.06 47.26 -14.06
CA GLU A 58 -28.77 47.30 -14.79
C GLU A 58 -27.57 47.43 -13.84
N PHE A 59 -27.70 48.16 -12.73
CA PHE A 59 -26.67 48.27 -11.69
C PHE A 59 -26.42 46.92 -11.00
N PHE A 60 -27.48 46.18 -10.64
CA PHE A 60 -27.36 44.82 -10.12
C PHE A 60 -26.93 43.79 -11.19
N ALA A 61 -26.98 44.13 -12.47
CA ALA A 61 -26.34 43.36 -13.53
C ALA A 61 -24.87 43.73 -13.75
N GLY A 62 -24.40 44.86 -13.17
CA GLY A 62 -23.06 45.40 -13.38
C GLY A 62 -22.87 46.05 -14.76
N THR A 63 -23.94 46.56 -15.36
CA THR A 63 -23.94 47.20 -16.69
C THR A 63 -24.33 48.67 -16.69
N ALA A 64 -24.78 49.21 -15.55
CA ALA A 64 -25.17 50.62 -15.43
C ALA A 64 -23.97 51.56 -15.43
N LYS A 65 -24.17 52.77 -15.97
CA LYS A 65 -23.22 53.87 -15.86
C LYS A 65 -23.44 54.67 -14.57
N ASP A 66 -22.39 55.31 -14.08
CA ASP A 66 -22.45 56.14 -12.87
C ASP A 66 -23.51 57.23 -12.99
N GLU A 67 -23.64 57.88 -14.15
CA GLU A 67 -24.64 58.93 -14.38
C GLU A 67 -26.08 58.40 -14.29
N GLU A 68 -26.31 57.15 -14.71
CA GLU A 68 -27.62 56.50 -14.67
C GLU A 68 -28.00 56.14 -13.22
N ILE A 69 -27.03 55.71 -12.42
CA ILE A 69 -27.22 55.44 -10.98
C ILE A 69 -27.51 56.75 -10.25
N GLU A 70 -26.75 57.81 -10.56
CA GLU A 70 -26.96 59.12 -9.95
C GLU A 70 -28.35 59.67 -10.25
N ALA A 71 -28.77 59.62 -11.52
CA ALA A 71 -30.10 60.05 -11.94
C ALA A 71 -31.22 59.25 -11.23
N SER A 72 -30.98 57.96 -11.00
CA SER A 72 -31.94 57.10 -10.30
C SER A 72 -32.12 57.50 -8.83
N TRP A 73 -31.03 57.77 -8.10
CA TRP A 73 -31.09 58.28 -6.73
C TRP A 73 -31.63 59.71 -6.64
N ASP A 74 -31.37 60.55 -7.65
CA ASP A 74 -31.90 61.92 -7.71
C ASP A 74 -33.42 61.93 -7.90
N CYS A 75 -33.96 60.99 -8.68
CA CYS A 75 -35.42 60.77 -8.79
C CYS A 75 -36.02 60.43 -7.41
N PHE A 76 -35.47 59.46 -6.68
CA PHE A 76 -35.94 59.13 -5.32
C PHE A 76 -35.79 60.28 -4.32
N SER A 77 -34.68 61.02 -4.39
CA SER A 77 -34.44 62.18 -3.52
C SER A 77 -35.44 63.30 -3.79
N THR A 78 -35.80 63.51 -5.06
CA THR A 78 -36.84 64.47 -5.48
C THR A 78 -38.21 64.03 -5.00
N MET A 79 -38.53 62.73 -5.12
CA MET A 79 -39.77 62.15 -4.60
C MET A 79 -39.95 62.41 -3.09
N ILE A 80 -38.90 62.21 -2.28
CA ILE A 80 -38.97 62.49 -0.83
C ILE A 80 -39.13 63.99 -0.53
N LYS A 81 -38.43 64.86 -1.27
CA LYS A 81 -38.57 66.33 -1.12
C LYS A 81 -39.96 66.82 -1.51
N ASP A 82 -40.51 66.27 -2.58
CA ASP A 82 -41.85 66.57 -3.06
C ASP A 82 -42.90 66.07 -2.08
N PHE A 83 -42.75 64.85 -1.57
CA PHE A 83 -43.62 64.32 -0.51
C PHE A 83 -43.62 65.27 0.71
N LYS A 84 -42.44 65.63 1.22
CA LYS A 84 -42.30 66.50 2.39
C LYS A 84 -42.91 67.88 2.17
N SER A 85 -42.75 68.47 0.98
CA SER A 85 -43.21 69.84 0.70
C SER A 85 -44.69 69.92 0.29
N LYS A 86 -45.24 68.87 -0.30
CA LYS A 86 -46.57 68.89 -0.93
C LYS A 86 -47.62 68.07 -0.18
N VAL A 87 -47.23 67.07 0.61
CA VAL A 87 -48.17 66.23 1.36
C VAL A 87 -48.31 66.72 2.79
N ARG A 88 -49.57 66.95 3.22
CA ARG A 88 -49.91 67.20 4.63
C ARG A 88 -50.45 65.92 5.23
N CYS A 89 -49.67 65.31 6.12
CA CYS A 89 -50.06 64.10 6.83
C CYS A 89 -51.38 64.30 7.61
N LYS A 90 -52.22 63.26 7.66
CA LYS A 90 -53.50 63.26 8.40
C LYS A 90 -53.33 63.53 9.89
N ILE A 91 -52.23 63.06 10.48
CA ILE A 91 -51.80 63.39 11.85
C ILE A 91 -50.66 64.40 11.73
N ARG A 92 -50.77 65.54 12.43
CA ARG A 92 -49.82 66.66 12.33
C ARG A 92 -48.37 66.18 12.37
N ASP A 93 -47.66 66.38 11.27
CA ASP A 93 -46.25 66.01 11.05
C ASP A 93 -45.92 64.52 11.25
N LYS A 94 -46.90 63.62 11.08
CA LYS A 94 -46.76 62.16 11.17
C LYS A 94 -47.51 61.49 10.02
N CYS A 95 -46.77 61.13 8.97
CA CYS A 95 -47.31 60.47 7.78
C CYS A 95 -47.28 58.96 7.96
N SER A 96 -48.41 58.31 7.76
CA SER A 96 -48.51 56.85 7.76
C SER A 96 -47.87 56.24 6.51
N PRO A 97 -47.40 54.98 6.56
CA PRO A 97 -46.87 54.27 5.39
C PRO A 97 -47.84 54.27 4.19
N GLY A 98 -49.15 54.18 4.44
CA GLY A 98 -50.17 54.20 3.39
C GLY A 98 -50.26 55.55 2.67
N GLU A 99 -50.10 56.67 3.38
CA GLU A 99 -50.07 58.00 2.76
C GLU A 99 -48.82 58.19 1.88
N ILE A 100 -47.69 57.58 2.27
CA ILE A 100 -46.46 57.59 1.46
C ILE A 100 -46.65 56.74 0.21
N ALA A 101 -47.15 55.52 0.37
CA ALA A 101 -47.39 54.60 -0.74
C ALA A 101 -48.36 55.19 -1.77
N GLN A 102 -49.50 55.71 -1.31
CA GLN A 102 -50.47 56.37 -2.18
C GLN A 102 -49.87 57.56 -2.93
N PHE A 103 -49.04 58.37 -2.27
CA PHE A 103 -48.34 59.46 -2.95
C PHE A 103 -47.40 58.96 -4.06
N VAL A 104 -46.64 57.90 -3.81
CA VAL A 104 -45.74 57.33 -4.83
C VAL A 104 -46.55 56.76 -6.00
N GLU A 105 -47.62 56.02 -5.71
CA GLU A 105 -48.52 55.45 -6.71
C GLU A 105 -49.18 56.53 -7.57
N ASP A 106 -49.77 57.55 -6.93
CA ASP A 106 -50.54 58.61 -7.61
C ASP A 106 -49.66 59.55 -8.46
N ASN A 107 -48.38 59.72 -8.10
CA ASN A 107 -47.53 60.79 -8.68
C ASN A 107 -46.33 60.27 -9.47
N PHE A 108 -45.90 59.02 -9.27
CA PHE A 108 -44.67 58.48 -9.86
C PHE A 108 -44.88 57.18 -10.65
N MET A 109 -46.05 56.55 -10.57
CA MET A 109 -46.38 55.34 -11.33
C MET A 109 -47.39 55.68 -12.44
N ASP A 110 -47.05 55.48 -13.71
CA ASP A 110 -47.89 55.88 -14.86
C ASP A 110 -49.03 54.87 -15.11
N GLU A 111 -50.28 55.36 -15.14
CA GLU A 111 -51.47 54.56 -15.44
C GLU A 111 -51.49 54.00 -16.89
N ASN A 112 -50.67 54.51 -17.81
CA ASN A 112 -50.77 54.20 -19.25
C ASN A 112 -49.78 53.16 -19.79
N VAL A 113 -48.82 52.66 -18.98
CA VAL A 113 -47.87 51.62 -19.41
C VAL A 113 -48.45 50.23 -19.09
N GLY A 114 -48.77 49.45 -20.13
CA GLY A 114 -49.67 48.29 -20.11
C GLY A 114 -49.35 47.09 -19.20
N GLU A 115 -48.24 47.10 -18.47
CA GLU A 115 -47.91 46.07 -17.45
C GLU A 115 -47.88 46.62 -16.01
N VAL A 116 -48.00 47.94 -15.81
CA VAL A 116 -47.87 48.61 -14.48
C VAL A 116 -49.22 48.81 -13.78
N LYS A 117 -50.34 48.65 -14.49
CA LYS A 117 -51.73 48.83 -13.99
C LYS A 117 -52.15 47.96 -12.78
N GLN A 118 -51.27 47.16 -12.18
CA GLN A 118 -51.56 46.34 -11.01
C GLN A 118 -50.51 46.40 -9.88
N LYS A 119 -49.47 47.25 -9.97
CA LYS A 119 -48.39 47.29 -8.96
C LYS A 119 -48.71 48.26 -7.80
N VAL A 120 -49.70 47.91 -7.00
CA VAL A 120 -49.93 48.56 -5.69
C VAL A 120 -48.81 48.17 -4.74
N ILE A 121 -48.23 49.13 -4.02
CA ILE A 121 -47.27 48.88 -2.94
C ILE A 121 -48.03 48.17 -1.82
N SER A 122 -47.78 46.87 -1.65
CA SER A 122 -48.47 46.02 -0.66
C SER A 122 -48.32 46.57 0.76
N ALA A 123 -49.33 46.32 1.60
CA ALA A 123 -49.26 46.68 3.02
C ALA A 123 -48.07 46.01 3.72
N GLU A 124 -47.71 44.80 3.28
CA GLU A 124 -46.52 44.07 3.71
C GLU A 124 -45.24 44.81 3.30
N LEU A 125 -45.10 45.25 2.04
CA LEU A 125 -43.93 46.03 1.59
C LEU A 125 -43.81 47.33 2.38
N GLN A 126 -44.93 48.03 2.58
CA GLN A 126 -44.98 49.23 3.42
C GLN A 126 -44.48 48.96 4.85
N ALA A 127 -44.96 47.88 5.47
CA ALA A 127 -44.52 47.48 6.81
C ALA A 127 -43.01 47.16 6.86
N GLN A 128 -42.48 46.47 5.84
CA GLN A 128 -41.05 46.18 5.75
C GLN A 128 -40.21 47.46 5.54
N LEU A 129 -40.67 48.38 4.69
CA LEU A 129 -40.03 49.69 4.50
C LEU A 129 -40.01 50.50 5.81
N MET A 130 -41.06 50.43 6.64
CA MET A 130 -41.06 51.08 7.95
C MET A 130 -40.07 50.47 8.94
N LYS A 131 -39.83 49.15 8.87
CA LYS A 131 -38.78 48.49 9.67
C LYS A 131 -37.38 48.92 9.23
N VAL A 132 -37.14 48.99 7.93
CA VAL A 132 -35.88 49.55 7.36
C VAL A 132 -35.72 51.02 7.77
N LYS A 133 -36.79 51.83 7.68
CA LYS A 133 -36.80 53.21 8.16
C LYS A 133 -36.39 53.27 9.62
N LYS A 134 -36.95 52.41 10.49
CA LYS A 134 -36.59 52.40 11.91
C LYS A 134 -35.12 52.06 12.11
N LEU A 135 -34.57 51.14 11.33
CA LEU A 135 -33.14 50.79 11.39
C LEU A 135 -32.22 51.98 11.09
N PHE A 136 -32.48 52.73 10.01
CA PHE A 136 -31.59 53.81 9.58
C PHE A 136 -31.92 55.18 10.17
N LEU A 137 -33.19 55.45 10.47
CA LEU A 137 -33.66 56.77 10.90
C LEU A 137 -34.19 56.77 12.34
N GLY A 138 -34.38 55.60 12.95
CA GLY A 138 -34.99 55.44 14.28
C GLY A 138 -36.50 55.70 14.30
N GLY A 139 -37.02 55.97 15.51
CA GLY A 139 -38.40 56.39 15.74
C GLY A 139 -39.45 55.27 15.65
N ASN A 140 -40.67 55.64 15.26
CA ASN A 140 -41.84 54.76 15.27
C ASN A 140 -42.03 54.01 13.93
N LEU A 141 -42.64 52.81 13.96
CA LEU A 141 -42.98 51.97 12.81
C LEU A 141 -44.28 52.40 12.09
N GLU A 142 -45.18 53.10 12.78
CA GLU A 142 -46.50 53.47 12.26
C GLU A 142 -46.49 54.78 11.47
N TYR A 143 -45.46 55.61 11.62
CA TYR A 143 -45.39 56.90 10.94
C TYR A 143 -43.94 57.37 10.69
N ILE A 144 -43.79 58.25 9.71
CA ILE A 144 -42.60 59.06 9.47
C ILE A 144 -42.90 60.53 9.79
N ASN A 145 -42.00 61.20 10.50
CA ASN A 145 -42.11 62.63 10.80
C ASN A 145 -41.21 63.50 9.90
N GLY A 146 -41.40 64.82 9.95
CA GLY A 146 -40.64 65.75 9.11
C GLY A 146 -39.11 65.67 9.28
N ALA A 147 -38.61 65.44 10.51
CA ALA A 147 -37.18 65.29 10.79
C ALA A 147 -36.63 63.94 10.32
N GLU A 148 -37.47 62.91 10.30
CA GLU A 148 -37.12 61.62 9.68
C GLU A 148 -37.09 61.72 8.16
N LEU A 149 -37.99 62.50 7.53
CA LEU A 149 -37.93 62.75 6.07
C LEU A 149 -36.64 63.49 5.66
N ASP A 150 -36.13 64.41 6.49
CA ASP A 150 -34.84 65.06 6.25
C ASP A 150 -33.67 64.06 6.32
N ARG A 151 -33.66 63.22 7.36
CA ARG A 151 -32.66 62.16 7.50
C ARG A 151 -32.77 61.10 6.40
N LEU A 152 -33.97 60.83 5.89
CA LEU A 152 -34.18 59.96 4.73
C LEU A 152 -33.55 60.57 3.47
N ALA A 153 -33.73 61.86 3.23
CA ALA A 153 -33.08 62.53 2.10
C ALA A 153 -31.54 62.50 2.20
N GLU A 154 -30.99 62.68 3.41
CA GLU A 154 -29.56 62.52 3.67
C GLU A 154 -29.09 61.07 3.44
N LEU A 155 -29.85 60.08 3.92
CA LEU A 155 -29.58 58.66 3.70
C LEU A 155 -29.53 58.33 2.20
N LEU A 156 -30.50 58.80 1.41
CA LEU A 156 -30.50 58.61 -0.05
C LEU A 156 -29.26 59.23 -0.71
N GLY A 157 -28.81 60.40 -0.25
CA GLY A 157 -27.55 61.00 -0.71
C GLY A 157 -26.31 60.16 -0.39
N ASN A 158 -26.28 59.56 0.80
CA ASN A 158 -25.21 58.63 1.19
C ASN A 158 -25.24 57.33 0.37
N LEU A 159 -26.43 56.76 0.15
CA LEU A 159 -26.63 55.56 -0.67
C LEU A 159 -26.29 55.81 -2.14
N LYS A 160 -26.53 57.02 -2.67
CA LYS A 160 -26.06 57.47 -3.99
C LYS A 160 -24.54 57.36 -4.09
N GLY A 161 -23.82 57.92 -3.13
CA GLY A 161 -22.37 57.83 -3.07
C GLY A 161 -21.86 56.40 -3.00
N ILE A 162 -22.45 55.58 -2.12
CA ILE A 162 -22.09 54.15 -1.98
C ILE A 162 -22.35 53.37 -3.28
N SER A 163 -23.48 53.60 -3.94
CA SER A 163 -23.84 52.91 -5.18
C SER A 163 -22.88 53.25 -6.32
N LYS A 164 -22.43 54.50 -6.39
CA LYS A 164 -21.39 54.90 -7.34
C LYS A 164 -20.05 54.22 -7.04
N ASP A 165 -19.63 54.25 -5.78
CA ASP A 165 -18.36 53.64 -5.36
C ASP A 165 -18.33 52.13 -5.65
N ILE A 166 -19.44 51.42 -5.48
CA ILE A 166 -19.52 49.96 -5.71
C ILE A 166 -19.72 49.60 -7.18
N ASN A 167 -20.20 50.52 -8.03
CA ASN A 167 -20.56 50.23 -9.43
C ASN A 167 -19.43 49.54 -10.22
N PRO A 168 -18.16 49.98 -10.16
CA PRO A 168 -17.05 49.29 -10.85
C PRO A 168 -16.87 47.83 -10.40
N SER A 169 -17.25 47.51 -9.17
CA SER A 169 -17.17 46.16 -8.59
C SER A 169 -18.40 45.29 -8.88
N MET A 170 -19.53 45.88 -9.28
CA MET A 170 -20.81 45.17 -9.36
C MET A 170 -20.77 43.97 -10.30
N LYS A 171 -20.05 44.06 -11.41
CA LYS A 171 -19.90 42.94 -12.34
C LYS A 171 -19.29 41.69 -11.68
N VAL A 172 -18.31 41.88 -10.80
CA VAL A 172 -17.68 40.79 -10.02
C VAL A 172 -18.63 40.32 -8.92
N LEU A 173 -19.22 41.25 -8.16
CA LEU A 173 -20.11 40.96 -7.04
C LEU A 173 -21.42 40.25 -7.45
N THR A 174 -21.81 40.35 -8.72
CA THR A 174 -23.09 39.80 -9.24
C THR A 174 -22.90 38.51 -10.04
N LEU A 175 -21.71 37.89 -9.94
CA LEU A 175 -21.36 36.65 -10.67
C LEU A 175 -21.31 36.80 -12.20
N ASN A 176 -21.33 38.03 -12.72
CA ASN A 176 -21.37 38.35 -14.16
C ASN A 176 -19.98 38.66 -14.75
N TRP A 177 -18.91 38.42 -14.00
CA TRP A 177 -17.56 38.66 -14.48
C TRP A 177 -17.07 37.48 -15.33
N GLU A 178 -16.99 37.69 -16.64
CA GLU A 178 -16.37 36.74 -17.57
C GLU A 178 -14.85 36.73 -17.38
N ASN A 179 -14.39 35.92 -16.43
CA ASN A 179 -12.96 35.74 -16.17
C ASN A 179 -12.31 35.00 -17.36
N LYS A 180 -11.78 35.75 -18.32
CA LYS A 180 -10.90 35.21 -19.38
C LYS A 180 -9.51 35.07 -18.76
N LEU A 181 -9.24 33.95 -18.08
CA LEU A 181 -7.94 33.54 -17.51
C LEU A 181 -6.83 33.38 -18.59
N ARG A 182 -6.69 34.30 -19.55
CA ARG A 182 -5.62 34.33 -20.56
C ARG A 182 -4.41 35.17 -20.14
N SER A 183 -4.51 35.94 -19.05
CA SER A 183 -3.37 36.66 -18.43
C SER A 183 -3.55 36.70 -16.91
N SER A 184 -2.97 35.72 -16.20
CA SER A 184 -3.25 35.38 -14.79
C SER A 184 -2.96 36.47 -13.74
N GLU A 185 -2.16 37.49 -14.06
CA GLU A 185 -1.76 38.51 -13.08
C GLU A 185 -2.72 39.70 -13.01
N VAL A 186 -3.26 40.16 -14.15
CA VAL A 186 -4.14 41.34 -14.21
C VAL A 186 -5.50 41.04 -13.55
N SER A 187 -6.04 39.84 -13.73
CA SER A 187 -7.34 39.46 -13.18
C SER A 187 -7.37 39.35 -11.65
N LEU A 188 -6.26 38.99 -11.00
CA LEU A 188 -6.23 38.89 -9.53
C LEU A 188 -6.15 40.27 -8.88
N PHE A 189 -5.36 41.18 -9.46
CA PHE A 189 -5.25 42.55 -8.96
C PHE A 189 -6.62 43.24 -8.98
N ASP A 190 -7.35 43.12 -10.09
CA ASP A 190 -8.71 43.66 -10.21
C ASP A 190 -9.67 43.06 -9.18
N PHE A 191 -9.58 41.74 -8.93
CA PHE A 191 -10.39 41.07 -7.90
C PHE A 191 -10.07 41.56 -6.48
N GLU A 192 -8.80 41.77 -6.15
CA GLU A 192 -8.42 42.29 -4.82
C GLU A 192 -8.82 43.76 -4.65
N ALA A 193 -8.81 44.56 -5.71
CA ALA A 193 -9.38 45.91 -5.67
C ALA A 193 -10.89 45.88 -5.37
N VAL A 194 -11.63 44.91 -5.92
CA VAL A 194 -13.04 44.68 -5.59
C VAL A 194 -13.22 44.29 -4.12
N ASN A 195 -12.36 43.42 -3.58
CA ASN A 195 -12.35 43.03 -2.17
C ASN A 195 -12.18 44.26 -1.25
N GLU A 196 -11.15 45.06 -1.48
CA GLU A 196 -10.91 46.28 -0.71
C GLU A 196 -12.09 47.26 -0.78
N ASN A 197 -12.65 47.44 -1.98
CA ASN A 197 -13.77 48.34 -2.20
C ASN A 197 -15.02 47.86 -1.44
N LEU A 198 -15.38 46.58 -1.54
CA LEU A 198 -16.54 46.01 -0.84
C LEU A 198 -16.42 46.16 0.68
N ILE A 199 -15.24 45.95 1.25
CA ILE A 199 -14.99 46.13 2.69
C ILE A 199 -15.20 47.60 3.10
N LYS A 200 -14.65 48.56 2.34
CA LYS A 200 -14.83 50.00 2.59
C LYS A 200 -16.31 50.39 2.54
N ILE A 201 -17.04 49.87 1.56
CA ILE A 201 -18.48 50.11 1.39
C ILE A 201 -19.28 49.50 2.53
N ALA A 202 -18.97 48.27 2.96
CA ALA A 202 -19.63 47.61 4.08
C ALA A 202 -19.49 48.43 5.37
N GLN A 203 -18.30 48.99 5.63
CA GLN A 203 -18.04 49.87 6.77
C GLN A 203 -18.81 51.19 6.67
N ARG A 204 -18.82 51.81 5.47
CA ARG A 204 -19.56 53.05 5.23
C ARG A 204 -21.06 52.85 5.42
N PHE A 205 -21.61 51.75 4.90
CA PHE A 205 -23.01 51.37 5.05
C PHE A 205 -23.37 51.08 6.51
N ALA A 206 -22.52 50.34 7.23
CA ALA A 206 -22.72 50.10 8.66
C ALA A 206 -22.76 51.40 9.48
N GLY A 207 -21.96 52.40 9.09
CA GLY A 207 -21.95 53.72 9.71
C GLY A 207 -23.25 54.52 9.53
N LEU A 208 -24.12 54.12 8.60
CA LEU A 208 -25.43 54.74 8.38
C LEU A 208 -26.52 54.20 9.31
N VAL A 209 -26.29 53.07 9.98
CA VAL A 209 -27.27 52.48 10.91
C VAL A 209 -27.40 53.37 12.16
N ASN A 210 -28.63 53.68 12.55
CA ASN A 210 -28.89 54.55 13.69
C ASN A 210 -28.63 53.81 15.03
N LYS A 211 -27.92 54.47 15.95
CA LYS A 211 -27.44 53.92 17.23
C LYS A 211 -28.45 54.10 18.37
N ASP A 212 -29.72 53.79 18.11
CA ASP A 212 -30.82 53.92 19.06
C ASP A 212 -31.25 52.55 19.67
N ASP A 213 -30.34 51.57 19.80
CA ASP A 213 -30.62 50.19 20.26
C ASP A 213 -31.74 49.50 19.44
N ASN A 214 -31.81 49.82 18.14
CA ASN A 214 -32.76 49.20 17.24
C ASN A 214 -32.39 47.74 16.98
N VAL A 215 -33.39 46.88 17.07
CA VAL A 215 -33.30 45.46 16.73
C VAL A 215 -33.94 45.25 15.37
N TYR A 216 -33.22 44.60 14.45
CA TYR A 216 -33.72 44.25 13.12
C TYR A 216 -33.69 42.73 12.95
N HIS A 217 -34.83 42.12 12.64
CA HIS A 217 -34.93 40.67 12.50
C HIS A 217 -34.53 40.20 11.10
N PHE A 218 -33.86 39.07 11.01
CA PHE A 218 -33.46 38.50 9.72
C PHE A 218 -34.66 38.12 8.85
N ASP A 219 -35.77 37.70 9.45
CA ASP A 219 -37.02 37.40 8.72
C ASP A 219 -37.63 38.65 8.08
N ASP A 220 -37.37 39.84 8.64
CA ASP A 220 -37.79 41.11 8.05
C ASP A 220 -36.99 41.42 6.79
N PHE A 221 -35.70 41.06 6.74
CA PHE A 221 -34.91 41.15 5.50
C PHE A 221 -35.46 40.24 4.41
N GLU A 222 -35.76 38.98 4.75
CA GLU A 222 -36.33 38.05 3.79
C GLU A 222 -37.70 38.54 3.26
N GLY A 223 -38.56 39.02 4.16
CA GLY A 223 -39.83 39.64 3.82
C GLY A 223 -39.65 40.86 2.90
N LEU A 224 -38.70 41.74 3.21
CA LEU A 224 -38.38 42.91 2.39
C LEU A 224 -37.95 42.50 0.98
N ILE A 225 -37.00 41.57 0.84
CA ILE A 225 -36.51 41.13 -0.47
C ILE A 225 -37.62 40.45 -1.28
N THR A 226 -38.45 39.63 -0.62
CA THR A 226 -39.57 38.95 -1.26
C THR A 226 -40.59 39.95 -1.80
N GLU A 227 -41.03 40.89 -0.97
CA GLU A 227 -41.99 41.91 -1.38
C GLU A 227 -41.41 42.87 -2.44
N MET A 228 -40.14 43.24 -2.32
CA MET A 228 -39.47 44.10 -3.31
C MET A 228 -39.35 43.39 -4.67
N SER A 229 -39.01 42.09 -4.70
CA SER A 229 -38.94 41.32 -5.95
C SER A 229 -40.32 41.23 -6.64
N ARG A 230 -41.39 41.04 -5.87
CA ARG A 230 -42.77 41.07 -6.37
C ARG A 230 -43.13 42.44 -6.94
N PHE A 231 -42.80 43.51 -6.22
CA PHE A 231 -43.09 44.89 -6.64
C PHE A 231 -42.37 45.28 -7.94
N VAL A 232 -41.07 44.97 -8.06
CA VAL A 232 -40.31 45.26 -9.29
C VAL A 232 -40.76 44.37 -10.46
N GLY A 233 -41.52 43.29 -10.22
CA GLY A 233 -42.03 42.40 -11.25
C GLY A 233 -40.96 41.49 -11.85
N SER A 234 -39.84 41.30 -11.13
CA SER A 234 -38.78 40.39 -11.51
C SER A 234 -38.62 39.35 -10.41
N ASN A 235 -38.76 38.06 -10.77
CA ASN A 235 -38.41 36.98 -9.86
C ASN A 235 -36.89 36.98 -9.70
N TRP A 236 -36.41 37.72 -8.71
CA TRP A 236 -35.01 37.74 -8.33
C TRP A 236 -34.59 36.32 -7.94
N SER A 237 -33.84 35.66 -8.82
CA SER A 237 -33.42 34.27 -8.63
C SER A 237 -32.66 34.06 -7.31
N TRP A 238 -32.00 35.10 -6.81
CA TRP A 238 -31.27 35.09 -5.55
C TRP A 238 -32.15 35.26 -4.30
N ALA A 239 -33.39 35.75 -4.41
CA ALA A 239 -34.30 35.88 -3.26
C ALA A 239 -34.61 34.50 -2.64
N GLY A 240 -34.84 33.48 -3.48
CA GLY A 240 -34.97 32.09 -3.03
C GLY A 240 -33.68 31.55 -2.41
N SER A 241 -32.51 31.99 -2.89
CA SER A 241 -31.23 31.64 -2.26
C SER A 241 -31.13 32.24 -0.86
N VAL A 242 -31.53 33.51 -0.64
CA VAL A 242 -31.52 34.13 0.70
C VAL A 242 -32.33 33.32 1.69
N HIS A 243 -33.55 32.92 1.35
CA HIS A 243 -34.38 32.06 2.21
C HIS A 243 -33.64 30.77 2.61
N ASN A 244 -32.99 30.10 1.64
CA ASN A 244 -32.26 28.86 1.91
C ASN A 244 -31.02 29.09 2.80
N TYR A 245 -30.29 30.19 2.61
CA TYR A 245 -29.08 30.52 3.36
C TYR A 245 -29.36 31.20 4.72
N LEU A 246 -30.55 31.77 4.93
CA LEU A 246 -30.88 32.55 6.13
C LEU A 246 -30.69 31.75 7.43
N PRO A 247 -31.10 30.47 7.55
CA PRO A 247 -30.84 29.68 8.75
C PRO A 247 -29.35 29.55 9.08
N MET A 248 -28.50 29.42 8.05
CA MET A 248 -27.05 29.39 8.22
C MET A 248 -26.51 30.75 8.66
N ILE A 249 -26.99 31.85 8.08
CA ILE A 249 -26.59 33.21 8.47
C ILE A 249 -26.96 33.49 9.93
N LYS A 250 -28.18 33.13 10.36
CA LYS A 250 -28.64 33.23 11.75
C LYS A 250 -27.73 32.44 12.71
N GLN A 251 -27.42 31.19 12.35
CA GLN A 251 -26.53 30.35 13.15
C GLN A 251 -25.10 30.92 13.21
N LEU A 252 -24.58 31.40 12.07
CA LEU A 252 -23.27 32.03 11.99
C LEU A 252 -23.21 33.29 12.85
N LYS A 253 -24.24 34.14 12.80
CA LYS A 253 -24.38 35.32 13.67
C LYS A 253 -24.30 34.92 15.14
N LYS A 254 -25.07 33.91 15.56
CA LYS A 254 -25.07 33.41 16.93
C LYS A 254 -23.70 32.91 17.38
N SER A 255 -23.05 32.08 16.56
CA SER A 255 -21.74 31.50 16.88
C SER A 255 -20.62 32.53 16.97
N ILE A 256 -20.76 33.64 16.24
CA ILE A 256 -19.76 34.71 16.16
C ILE A 256 -20.00 35.80 17.21
N ASN A 257 -21.15 36.47 17.16
CA ASN A 257 -21.43 37.65 17.98
C ASN A 257 -22.09 37.30 19.32
N GLY A 258 -22.61 36.08 19.46
CA GLY A 258 -23.50 35.74 20.56
C GLY A 258 -24.87 36.43 20.45
N GLY A 259 -25.57 36.49 21.59
CA GLY A 259 -26.89 37.14 21.68
C GLY A 259 -28.01 36.40 20.95
N ASP A 260 -29.03 37.14 20.52
CA ASP A 260 -30.18 36.60 19.80
C ASP A 260 -29.79 36.24 18.35
N GLN A 261 -30.07 35.01 17.94
CA GLN A 261 -29.76 34.52 16.59
C GLN A 261 -30.71 35.07 15.51
N GLU A 262 -31.90 35.53 15.92
CA GLU A 262 -32.96 35.96 15.00
C GLU A 262 -32.85 37.45 14.62
N SER A 263 -31.96 38.20 15.27
CA SER A 263 -31.87 39.64 15.09
C SER A 263 -30.47 40.22 15.20
N LEU A 264 -30.31 41.43 14.65
CA LEU A 264 -29.12 42.27 14.73
C LEU A 264 -29.43 43.54 15.51
N LYS A 265 -28.59 43.84 16.51
CA LYS A 265 -28.55 45.13 17.19
C LYS A 265 -27.75 46.16 16.40
N ASP A 266 -28.00 47.43 16.67
CA ASP A 266 -27.30 48.58 16.08
C ASP A 266 -25.76 48.46 16.12
N ASN A 267 -25.20 48.05 17.26
CA ASN A 267 -23.75 47.86 17.43
C ASN A 267 -23.19 46.59 16.74
N GLU A 268 -24.04 45.66 16.31
CA GLU A 268 -23.64 44.42 15.64
C GLU A 268 -23.49 44.58 14.12
N TRP A 269 -24.10 45.61 13.52
CA TRP A 269 -24.14 45.80 12.06
C TRP A 269 -22.77 45.96 11.41
N ASN A 270 -21.87 46.73 12.04
CA ASN A 270 -20.53 46.95 11.50
C ASN A 270 -19.75 45.64 11.41
N LEU A 271 -19.80 44.83 12.47
CA LEU A 271 -19.16 43.54 12.49
C LEU A 271 -19.84 42.60 11.48
N PHE A 272 -21.17 42.50 11.51
CA PHE A 272 -21.93 41.63 10.60
C PHE A 272 -21.64 41.92 9.11
N LEU A 273 -21.66 43.19 8.69
CA LEU A 273 -21.42 43.58 7.30
C LEU A 273 -19.96 43.40 6.87
N LEU A 274 -19.00 43.70 7.75
CA LEU A 274 -17.58 43.47 7.49
C LEU A 274 -17.29 41.98 7.26
N LEU A 275 -17.98 41.09 7.97
CA LEU A 275 -17.79 39.66 7.84
C LEU A 275 -18.57 39.08 6.68
N GLY A 276 -19.81 39.54 6.49
CA GLY A 276 -20.62 39.17 5.33
C GLY A 276 -19.88 39.51 4.04
N SER A 277 -19.28 40.69 3.95
CA SER A 277 -18.45 41.09 2.80
C SER A 277 -17.22 40.20 2.64
N ARG A 278 -16.42 39.98 3.70
CA ARG A 278 -15.25 39.08 3.63
C ARG A 278 -15.61 37.65 3.23
N ALA A 279 -16.66 37.08 3.84
CA ALA A 279 -17.14 35.74 3.52
C ALA A 279 -17.66 35.66 2.07
N TYR A 280 -18.36 36.69 1.60
CA TYR A 280 -18.80 36.78 0.22
C TYR A 280 -17.63 36.85 -0.75
N ILE A 281 -16.58 37.61 -0.44
CA ILE A 281 -15.34 37.62 -1.24
C ILE A 281 -14.70 36.23 -1.30
N GLN A 282 -14.66 35.46 -0.21
CA GLN A 282 -14.15 34.09 -0.25
C GLN A 282 -15.01 33.19 -1.16
N PHE A 283 -16.34 33.36 -1.13
CA PHE A 283 -17.23 32.67 -2.05
C PHE A 283 -16.97 33.06 -3.51
N LEU A 284 -16.82 34.36 -3.80
CA LEU A 284 -16.50 34.83 -5.15
C LEU A 284 -15.13 34.30 -5.61
N ARG A 285 -14.13 34.22 -4.72
CA ARG A 285 -12.83 33.65 -5.04
C ARG A 285 -12.94 32.18 -5.39
N TYR A 286 -13.72 31.41 -4.62
CA TYR A 286 -14.02 30.02 -4.95
C TYR A 286 -14.69 29.90 -6.32
N TYR A 287 -15.70 30.73 -6.57
CA TYR A 287 -16.47 30.72 -7.82
C TYR A 287 -15.57 31.02 -9.04
N TYR A 288 -14.80 32.11 -9.01
CA TYR A 288 -14.02 32.57 -10.16
C TYR A 288 -12.66 31.90 -10.34
N PHE A 289 -12.06 31.35 -9.28
CA PHE A 289 -10.67 30.87 -9.31
C PHE A 289 -10.46 29.43 -8.80
N ILE A 290 -11.47 28.74 -8.28
CA ILE A 290 -11.31 27.37 -7.73
C ILE A 290 -12.28 26.37 -8.35
N LYS A 291 -13.56 26.73 -8.50
CA LYS A 291 -14.63 25.81 -8.89
C LYS A 291 -14.42 25.23 -10.29
N ASP A 292 -14.17 26.09 -11.26
CA ASP A 292 -14.13 25.75 -12.68
C ASP A 292 -12.70 25.85 -13.27
N LEU A 293 -11.67 25.77 -12.44
CA LEU A 293 -10.29 25.81 -12.91
C LEU A 293 -9.91 24.48 -13.56
N ASP A 294 -9.30 24.53 -14.75
CA ASP A 294 -8.81 23.35 -15.46
C ASP A 294 -7.84 22.56 -14.56
N PRO A 295 -7.96 21.21 -14.50
CA PRO A 295 -7.03 20.35 -13.79
C PRO A 295 -5.54 20.64 -14.07
N GLU A 296 -5.19 21.12 -15.27
CA GLU A 296 -3.80 21.47 -15.62
C GLU A 296 -3.23 22.62 -14.76
N PHE A 297 -4.06 23.50 -14.22
CA PHE A 297 -3.65 24.63 -13.37
C PHE A 297 -3.69 24.31 -11.86
N THR A 298 -3.37 23.08 -11.47
CA THR A 298 -3.48 22.66 -10.06
C THR A 298 -2.64 23.52 -9.09
N SER A 299 -1.45 23.99 -9.50
CA SER A 299 -0.63 24.89 -8.66
C SER A 299 -1.31 26.22 -8.38
N LEU A 300 -1.95 26.82 -9.40
CA LEU A 300 -2.70 28.06 -9.27
C LEU A 300 -3.95 27.87 -8.42
N ARG A 301 -4.70 26.77 -8.64
CA ARG A 301 -5.85 26.39 -7.80
C ARG A 301 -5.46 26.26 -6.34
N LEU A 302 -4.34 25.62 -6.07
CA LEU A 302 -3.82 25.43 -4.72
C LEU A 302 -3.37 26.75 -4.09
N ALA A 303 -2.72 27.63 -4.86
CA ALA A 303 -2.35 28.96 -4.38
C ALA A 303 -3.58 29.78 -3.96
N TYR A 304 -4.65 29.78 -4.77
CA TYR A 304 -5.91 30.44 -4.42
C TYR A 304 -6.63 29.78 -3.25
N THR A 305 -6.60 28.45 -3.16
CA THR A 305 -7.17 27.70 -2.04
C THR A 305 -6.42 28.04 -0.73
N ALA A 306 -5.09 28.05 -0.76
CA ALA A 306 -4.26 28.42 0.39
C ALA A 306 -4.55 29.85 0.85
N ARG A 307 -4.60 30.82 -0.07
CA ARG A 307 -4.96 32.21 0.24
C ARG A 307 -6.37 32.33 0.83
N THR A 308 -7.34 31.59 0.28
CA THR A 308 -8.71 31.53 0.80
C THR A 308 -8.73 31.05 2.24
N ILE A 309 -7.98 29.99 2.54
CA ILE A 309 -7.88 29.43 3.90
C ILE A 309 -7.17 30.41 4.84
N GLU A 310 -6.07 31.04 4.42
CA GLU A 310 -5.33 32.02 5.23
C GLU A 310 -6.19 33.22 5.60
N GLU A 311 -6.90 33.80 4.63
CA GLU A 311 -7.79 34.94 4.87
C GLU A 311 -9.02 34.53 5.68
N THR A 312 -9.55 33.31 5.49
CA THR A 312 -10.63 32.78 6.32
C THR A 312 -10.17 32.59 7.77
N PHE A 313 -8.96 32.07 7.99
CA PHE A 313 -8.39 31.96 9.33
C PHE A 313 -8.14 33.32 9.96
N GLN A 314 -7.65 34.31 9.21
CA GLN A 314 -7.52 35.67 9.70
C GLN A 314 -8.88 36.29 10.04
N MET A 315 -9.89 36.07 9.21
CA MET A 315 -11.25 36.52 9.48
C MET A 315 -11.78 35.90 10.78
N ILE A 316 -11.63 34.58 10.96
CA ILE A 316 -12.07 33.91 12.19
C ILE A 316 -11.23 34.35 13.41
N TYR A 317 -9.95 34.64 13.23
CA TYR A 317 -9.09 35.20 14.27
C TYR A 317 -9.60 36.57 14.75
N ASP A 318 -9.85 37.49 13.81
CA ASP A 318 -10.38 38.83 14.09
C ASP A 318 -11.74 38.69 14.78
N LEU A 319 -12.56 37.76 14.32
CA LEU A 319 -13.88 37.47 14.88
C LEU A 319 -13.86 37.07 16.34
N LEU A 320 -12.97 36.14 16.68
CA LEU A 320 -12.89 35.64 18.03
C LEU A 320 -12.47 36.72 19.02
N SER A 321 -11.84 37.81 18.55
CA SER A 321 -11.52 38.96 19.40
C SER A 321 -12.74 39.75 19.88
N TYR A 322 -13.86 39.66 19.18
CA TYR A 322 -15.12 40.32 19.56
C TYR A 322 -15.99 39.44 20.46
N LYS A 323 -15.69 38.15 20.55
CA LYS A 323 -16.44 37.21 21.39
C LYS A 323 -15.83 37.17 22.79
N GLU A 324 -16.66 37.33 23.82
CA GLU A 324 -16.20 37.34 25.23
C GLU A 324 -15.36 36.10 25.59
N SER A 325 -15.75 34.93 25.05
CA SER A 325 -15.05 33.67 25.31
C SER A 325 -13.71 33.50 24.57
N ASN A 326 -13.42 34.32 23.55
CA ASN A 326 -12.28 34.15 22.63
C ASN A 326 -12.13 32.75 22.00
N GLN A 327 -13.21 31.95 21.96
CA GLN A 327 -13.20 30.59 21.41
C GLN A 327 -14.50 30.23 20.66
N VAL A 328 -14.38 29.35 19.67
CA VAL A 328 -15.51 28.62 19.08
C VAL A 328 -15.54 27.25 19.73
N SER A 329 -16.54 27.01 20.56
CA SER A 329 -16.70 25.73 21.25
C SER A 329 -17.06 24.61 20.28
N LYS A 330 -16.76 23.37 20.67
CA LYS A 330 -17.08 22.17 19.90
C LYS A 330 -18.56 22.04 19.55
N SER A 331 -19.46 22.39 20.46
CA SER A 331 -20.91 22.40 20.21
C SER A 331 -21.30 23.43 19.15
N GLU A 332 -20.67 24.61 19.15
CA GLU A 332 -20.93 25.62 18.12
C GLU A 332 -20.43 25.15 16.75
N ILE A 333 -19.29 24.46 16.69
CA ILE A 333 -18.79 23.83 15.45
C ILE A 333 -19.77 22.78 14.95
N GLU A 334 -20.34 21.96 15.85
CA GLU A 334 -21.34 20.97 15.49
C GLU A 334 -22.61 21.60 14.90
N ASP A 335 -23.14 22.63 15.56
CA ASP A 335 -24.32 23.35 15.07
C ASP A 335 -24.07 24.03 13.72
N LEU A 336 -22.88 24.60 13.53
CA LEU A 336 -22.46 25.19 12.24
C LEU A 336 -22.38 24.12 11.15
N LEU A 337 -21.66 23.01 11.37
CA LEU A 337 -21.52 21.94 10.39
C LEU A 337 -22.86 21.27 10.06
N LYS A 338 -23.77 21.17 11.04
CA LYS A 338 -25.14 20.68 10.84
C LYS A 338 -26.00 21.65 10.04
N SER A 339 -25.74 22.95 10.15
CA SER A 339 -26.39 23.95 9.31
C SER A 339 -25.86 23.89 7.87
N PHE A 340 -24.54 23.70 7.72
CA PHE A 340 -23.91 23.49 6.42
C PHE A 340 -24.36 22.21 5.72
N SER A 341 -24.57 21.10 6.45
CA SER A 341 -25.03 19.84 5.84
C SER A 341 -26.44 19.92 5.27
N ARG A 342 -27.29 20.83 5.77
CA ARG A 342 -28.62 21.10 5.18
C ARG A 342 -28.51 21.77 3.81
N LEU A 343 -27.52 22.64 3.63
CA LEU A 343 -27.25 23.35 2.39
C LEU A 343 -26.46 22.50 1.39
N TRP A 344 -25.53 21.69 1.88
CA TRP A 344 -24.72 20.79 1.10
C TRP A 344 -24.92 19.36 1.61
N PRO A 345 -25.93 18.63 1.10
CA PRO A 345 -26.25 17.27 1.55
C PRO A 345 -25.08 16.27 1.43
N VAL A 346 -24.09 16.59 0.58
CA VAL A 346 -22.85 15.81 0.44
C VAL A 346 -21.98 15.91 1.70
N LEU A 347 -22.00 17.05 2.41
CA LEU A 347 -21.30 17.24 3.67
C LEU A 347 -22.07 16.53 4.78
N LYS A 348 -21.56 15.38 5.20
CA LYS A 348 -22.06 14.65 6.37
C LYS A 348 -21.12 14.87 7.55
N THR A 349 -21.70 15.09 8.72
CA THR A 349 -20.98 15.34 9.97
C THR A 349 -21.59 14.55 11.12
N SER A 350 -20.81 14.31 12.16
CA SER A 350 -21.27 13.70 13.41
C SER A 350 -20.47 14.23 14.61
N PRO A 351 -21.00 14.13 15.84
CA PRO A 351 -20.26 14.51 17.04
C PRO A 351 -18.94 13.74 17.19
N ALA A 352 -18.93 12.46 16.78
CA ALA A 352 -17.74 11.61 16.82
C ALA A 352 -16.67 12.11 15.83
N LEU A 353 -17.06 12.44 14.59
CA LEU A 353 -16.13 12.98 13.59
C LEU A 353 -15.51 14.30 14.08
N ILE A 354 -16.32 15.19 14.65
CA ILE A 354 -15.84 16.46 15.21
C ILE A 354 -14.88 16.22 16.37
N THR A 355 -15.17 15.25 17.24
CA THR A 355 -14.28 14.85 18.34
C THR A 355 -12.90 14.45 17.83
N GLU A 356 -12.87 13.54 16.85
CA GLU A 356 -11.60 13.06 16.29
C GLU A 356 -10.89 14.16 15.48
N ALA A 357 -11.64 15.02 14.78
CA ALA A 357 -11.09 16.19 14.11
C ALA A 357 -10.47 17.19 15.10
N MET A 358 -11.02 17.36 16.30
CA MET A 358 -10.42 18.21 17.35
C MET A 358 -9.10 17.63 17.86
N LYS A 359 -8.97 16.31 17.95
CA LYS A 359 -7.69 15.67 18.29
C LYS A 359 -6.65 15.86 17.19
N ILE A 360 -7.03 15.69 15.92
CA ILE A 360 -6.14 15.98 14.77
C ILE A 360 -5.72 17.45 14.80
N LYS A 361 -6.66 18.35 15.05
CA LYS A 361 -6.40 19.78 15.22
C LYS A 361 -5.34 20.02 16.32
N GLN A 362 -5.43 19.35 17.46
CA GLN A 362 -4.39 19.47 18.49
C GLN A 362 -3.02 18.96 18.04
N VAL A 363 -2.97 17.89 17.26
CA VAL A 363 -1.71 17.36 16.71
C VAL A 363 -1.08 18.35 15.73
N LEU A 364 -1.89 18.92 14.83
CA LEU A 364 -1.42 19.76 13.75
C LEU A 364 -1.15 21.19 14.18
N ILE A 365 -2.02 21.80 14.99
CA ILE A 365 -1.97 23.23 15.34
C ILE A 365 -2.09 23.53 16.84
N GLY A 366 -2.26 22.51 17.69
CA GLY A 366 -2.25 22.65 19.15
C GLY A 366 -3.58 23.08 19.77
N GLY A 367 -3.49 23.70 20.95
CA GLY A 367 -4.64 24.21 21.72
C GLY A 367 -5.50 23.12 22.37
N SER A 368 -6.76 23.46 22.65
CA SER A 368 -7.72 22.58 23.34
C SER A 368 -8.56 21.70 22.40
N GLU A 369 -9.06 20.57 22.92
CA GLU A 369 -10.06 19.68 22.28
C GLU A 369 -11.48 20.23 22.43
N LYS A 370 -11.67 21.24 23.30
CA LYS A 370 -12.97 21.85 23.57
C LYS A 370 -13.45 22.78 22.45
N GLY A 371 -12.58 23.14 21.50
CA GLY A 371 -12.89 24.07 20.43
C GLY A 371 -11.65 24.68 19.77
N PHE A 372 -11.88 25.75 19.01
CA PHE A 372 -10.83 26.60 18.46
C PHE A 372 -10.71 27.88 19.29
N GLU A 373 -9.54 28.09 19.87
CA GLU A 373 -9.14 29.34 20.50
C GLU A 373 -8.62 30.29 19.44
N LYS A 374 -8.63 31.59 19.76
CA LYS A 374 -8.10 32.63 18.87
C LYS A 374 -6.69 32.31 18.33
N ASP A 375 -5.76 31.91 19.19
CA ASP A 375 -4.37 31.63 18.79
C ASP A 375 -4.21 30.37 17.91
N ASP A 376 -5.19 29.47 17.89
CA ASP A 376 -5.17 28.30 17.00
C ASP A 376 -5.16 28.73 15.54
N PHE A 377 -5.89 29.78 15.17
CA PHE A 377 -5.96 30.27 13.80
C PHE A 377 -4.65 30.88 13.32
N LEU A 378 -3.89 31.58 14.19
CA LEU A 378 -2.56 32.07 13.85
C LEU A 378 -1.56 30.92 13.65
N ARG A 379 -1.63 29.89 14.51
CA ARG A 379 -0.82 28.68 14.34
C ARG A 379 -1.17 27.95 13.05
N ALA A 380 -2.46 27.81 12.75
CA ALA A 380 -2.94 27.20 11.51
C ALA A 380 -2.46 27.96 10.28
N GLN A 381 -2.64 29.29 10.26
CA GLN A 381 -2.22 30.16 9.16
C GLN A 381 -0.72 30.00 8.84
N LYS A 382 0.15 29.96 9.87
CA LYS A 382 1.59 29.70 9.66
C LYS A 382 1.87 28.36 8.98
N LYS A 383 1.03 27.33 9.23
CA LYS A 383 1.17 25.99 8.64
C LYS A 383 0.52 25.86 7.26
N VAL A 384 -0.41 26.73 6.87
CA VAL A 384 -1.06 26.68 5.54
C VAL A 384 -0.03 26.79 4.41
N ASN A 385 0.88 27.76 4.48
CA ASN A 385 1.94 27.92 3.48
C ASN A 385 2.85 26.69 3.37
N LEU A 386 3.14 26.03 4.49
CA LEU A 386 3.93 24.81 4.49
C LEU A 386 3.17 23.64 3.87
N ILE A 387 1.88 23.47 4.21
CA ILE A 387 1.01 22.47 3.59
C ILE A 387 0.90 22.69 2.09
N LYS A 388 0.75 23.94 1.64
CA LYS A 388 0.76 24.30 0.22
C LYS A 388 2.04 23.78 -0.45
N GLN A 389 3.21 24.11 0.09
CA GLN A 389 4.48 23.66 -0.48
C GLN A 389 4.62 22.13 -0.51
N ILE A 390 4.08 21.42 0.50
CA ILE A 390 4.03 19.96 0.51
C ILE A 390 3.12 19.46 -0.62
N VAL A 391 1.92 20.00 -0.77
CA VAL A 391 0.97 19.59 -1.82
C VAL A 391 1.52 19.90 -3.22
N GLU A 392 2.21 21.02 -3.43
CA GLU A 392 2.88 21.36 -4.70
C GLU A 392 3.95 20.32 -5.07
N LYS A 393 4.67 19.78 -4.08
CA LYS A 393 5.66 18.71 -4.29
C LYS A 393 5.02 17.34 -4.48
N PHE A 394 3.88 17.10 -3.85
CA PHE A 394 3.15 15.84 -3.94
C PHE A 394 2.46 15.67 -5.30
N THR A 395 1.79 16.73 -5.75
CA THR A 395 0.84 16.70 -6.88
C THR A 395 1.44 16.14 -8.17
N PRO A 396 2.65 16.53 -8.64
CA PRO A 396 3.20 16.01 -9.89
C PRO A 396 3.43 14.49 -9.91
N TYR A 397 3.48 13.86 -8.74
CA TYR A 397 3.77 12.45 -8.55
C TYR A 397 2.63 11.68 -7.86
N TYR A 398 1.41 12.24 -7.84
CA TYR A 398 0.27 11.60 -7.15
C TYR A 398 0.00 10.18 -7.67
N GLN A 399 0.16 9.93 -8.97
CA GLN A 399 -0.03 8.60 -9.56
C GLN A 399 1.00 7.59 -9.01
N PHE A 400 2.24 8.04 -8.83
CA PHE A 400 3.32 7.27 -8.24
C PHE A 400 3.05 6.95 -6.77
N TYR A 401 2.66 7.95 -5.97
CA TYR A 401 2.34 7.73 -4.56
C TYR A 401 1.08 6.88 -4.38
N GLY A 402 0.11 7.00 -5.30
CA GLY A 402 -1.14 6.24 -5.33
C GLY A 402 -1.04 4.85 -5.95
N LEU A 403 0.16 4.32 -6.23
CA LEU A 403 0.38 2.98 -6.78
C LEU A 403 -0.26 2.73 -8.16
N SER A 404 -0.57 3.79 -8.89
CA SER A 404 -1.23 3.81 -10.21
C SER A 404 -0.29 4.19 -11.36
N TRP A 405 1.00 4.43 -11.06
CA TRP A 405 2.01 4.64 -12.08
C TRP A 405 2.38 3.33 -12.77
N HIS A 406 2.55 3.37 -14.09
CA HIS A 406 2.87 2.23 -14.95
C HIS A 406 4.27 2.40 -15.57
N PRO A 407 5.35 2.07 -14.85
CA PRO A 407 6.72 2.22 -15.35
C PRO A 407 7.00 1.43 -16.65
N GLU A 408 6.25 0.37 -16.91
CA GLU A 408 6.33 -0.47 -18.10
C GLU A 408 5.95 0.25 -19.41
N LEU A 409 5.26 1.39 -19.31
CA LEU A 409 4.87 2.20 -20.47
C LEU A 409 5.95 3.22 -20.87
N LEU A 410 7.03 3.33 -20.09
CA LEU A 410 8.11 4.29 -20.29
C LEU A 410 9.39 3.58 -20.71
N LYS A 411 10.33 4.33 -21.34
CA LYS A 411 11.70 3.82 -21.47
C LYS A 411 12.30 3.68 -20.08
N GLN A 412 13.12 2.67 -19.87
CA GLN A 412 13.73 2.39 -18.57
C GLN A 412 14.45 3.60 -17.95
N THR A 413 15.23 4.34 -18.74
CA THR A 413 15.93 5.55 -18.27
C THR A 413 14.97 6.65 -17.83
N GLU A 414 13.85 6.81 -18.52
CA GLU A 414 12.78 7.75 -18.16
C GLU A 414 12.04 7.30 -16.90
N ALA A 415 11.74 6.01 -16.78
CA ALA A 415 11.11 5.43 -15.60
C ALA A 415 11.98 5.63 -14.34
N PHE A 416 13.29 5.38 -14.44
CA PHE A 416 14.22 5.63 -13.34
C PHE A 416 14.37 7.11 -13.01
N ALA A 417 14.46 7.99 -14.01
CA ALA A 417 14.53 9.41 -13.78
C ALA A 417 13.25 9.94 -13.09
N TYR A 418 12.07 9.45 -13.50
CA TYR A 418 10.80 9.78 -12.87
C TYR A 418 10.73 9.27 -11.44
N PHE A 419 11.08 7.99 -11.20
CA PHE A 419 11.15 7.41 -9.86
C PHE A 419 12.09 8.21 -8.94
N ALA A 420 13.31 8.47 -9.37
CA ALA A 420 14.31 9.21 -8.58
C ALA A 420 13.84 10.63 -8.24
N LYS A 421 13.17 11.32 -9.17
CA LYS A 421 12.56 12.63 -8.91
C LYS A 421 11.39 12.53 -7.92
N ALA A 422 10.53 11.52 -8.06
CA ALA A 422 9.39 11.32 -7.18
C ALA A 422 9.81 10.96 -5.74
N THR A 423 10.80 10.07 -5.58
CA THR A 423 11.35 9.72 -4.27
C THR A 423 12.09 10.89 -3.64
N LYS A 424 12.88 11.65 -4.42
CA LYS A 424 13.53 12.87 -3.92
C LYS A 424 12.52 13.92 -3.49
N SER A 425 11.47 14.16 -4.28
CA SER A 425 10.38 15.07 -3.92
C SER A 425 9.71 14.64 -2.61
N PHE A 426 9.51 13.33 -2.43
CA PHE A 426 8.96 12.76 -1.22
C PHE A 426 9.88 12.93 0.00
N GLU A 427 11.17 12.63 -0.14
CA GLU A 427 12.15 12.87 0.91
C GLU A 427 12.22 14.34 1.33
N GLU A 428 12.16 15.27 0.37
CA GLU A 428 12.09 16.70 0.65
C GLU A 428 10.80 17.09 1.38
N MET A 429 9.64 16.50 1.03
CA MET A 429 8.38 16.71 1.75
C MET A 429 8.47 16.19 3.19
N ILE A 430 9.01 14.99 3.39
CA ILE A 430 9.18 14.38 4.71
C ILE A 430 10.11 15.23 5.58
N THR A 431 11.24 15.70 5.02
CA THR A 431 12.15 16.62 5.72
C THR A 431 11.45 17.91 6.12
N LYS A 432 10.66 18.51 5.23
CA LYS A 432 9.85 19.71 5.56
C LYS A 432 8.83 19.47 6.66
N ILE A 433 8.12 18.34 6.64
CA ILE A 433 7.19 17.98 7.72
C ILE A 433 7.96 17.80 9.04
N ASN A 434 9.12 17.16 8.98
CA ASN A 434 9.93 16.85 10.15
C ASN A 434 10.58 18.09 10.79
N GLU A 435 11.10 19.02 9.99
CA GLU A 435 11.90 20.16 10.46
C GLU A 435 11.08 21.45 10.64
N GLU A 436 10.13 21.71 9.74
CA GLU A 436 9.37 22.97 9.70
C GLU A 436 7.96 22.82 10.27
N PHE A 437 7.25 21.71 10.00
CA PHE A 437 5.83 21.59 10.37
C PHE A 437 5.62 21.44 11.88
N LYS A 438 6.49 20.65 12.53
CA LYS A 438 6.52 20.34 13.98
C LYS A 438 5.13 20.02 14.57
N PHE A 439 4.89 18.75 14.87
CA PHE A 439 3.66 18.34 15.55
C PHE A 439 3.56 18.97 16.95
N GLU A 440 2.41 19.54 17.29
CA GLU A 440 2.20 20.26 18.56
C GLU A 440 1.86 19.31 19.71
N LYS A 441 1.12 18.24 19.40
CA LYS A 441 0.74 17.20 20.36
C LYS A 441 0.94 15.82 19.76
N GLY A 442 1.04 14.84 20.64
CA GLY A 442 0.96 13.44 20.30
C GLY A 442 -0.41 12.99 19.77
N TYR A 443 -0.45 11.82 19.15
CA TYR A 443 -1.65 11.18 18.62
C TYR A 443 -1.65 9.68 18.92
N ASP A 444 -2.81 9.08 19.06
CA ASP A 444 -2.93 7.65 19.34
C ASP A 444 -3.64 6.89 18.21
N PHE A 445 -3.27 5.62 18.03
CA PHE A 445 -3.83 4.77 16.98
C PHE A 445 -5.33 4.50 17.15
N LYS A 446 -5.86 4.53 18.38
CA LYS A 446 -7.29 4.33 18.63
C LYS A 446 -8.12 5.51 18.11
N SER A 447 -7.64 6.73 18.30
CA SER A 447 -8.21 7.93 17.70
C SER A 447 -8.19 7.86 16.16
N LEU A 448 -7.10 7.35 15.56
CA LEU A 448 -7.04 7.11 14.11
C LEU A 448 -8.09 6.08 13.65
N MET A 449 -8.24 4.96 14.36
CA MET A 449 -9.24 3.94 14.04
C MET A 449 -10.67 4.49 14.17
N ASN A 450 -10.95 5.25 15.24
CA ASN A 450 -12.24 5.91 15.44
C ASN A 450 -12.56 6.88 14.31
N LEU A 451 -11.57 7.68 13.89
CA LEU A 451 -11.71 8.60 12.77
C LEU A 451 -12.08 7.86 11.48
N MET A 452 -11.33 6.80 11.15
CA MET A 452 -11.57 6.04 9.92
C MET A 452 -12.91 5.31 9.92
N ALA A 453 -13.31 4.76 11.06
CA ALA A 453 -14.62 4.13 11.23
C ALA A 453 -15.78 5.12 11.09
N GLU A 454 -15.64 6.34 11.64
CA GLU A 454 -16.68 7.36 11.52
C GLU A 454 -16.73 7.97 10.12
N ILE A 455 -15.58 8.18 9.45
CA ILE A 455 -15.54 8.58 8.03
C ILE A 455 -16.27 7.56 7.18
N GLU A 456 -16.01 6.27 7.36
CA GLU A 456 -16.68 5.20 6.62
C GLU A 456 -18.19 5.15 6.89
N LYS A 457 -18.59 5.30 8.15
CA LYS A 457 -20.02 5.35 8.53
C LYS A 457 -20.76 6.49 7.84
N LEU A 458 -20.13 7.66 7.72
CA LEU A 458 -20.72 8.81 7.05
C LEU A 458 -20.64 8.69 5.51
N TYR A 459 -19.53 8.17 5.01
CA TYR A 459 -19.21 8.06 3.58
C TYR A 459 -18.91 6.60 3.21
N PRO A 460 -19.93 5.73 3.17
CA PRO A 460 -19.72 4.33 2.83
C PRO A 460 -19.16 4.21 1.40
N GLY A 461 -18.07 3.45 1.25
CA GLY A 461 -17.47 3.20 -0.06
C GLY A 461 -18.41 2.40 -0.97
N ALA A 462 -18.27 2.57 -2.28
CA ALA A 462 -19.09 1.86 -3.27
C ALA A 462 -18.70 0.38 -3.46
N SER A 463 -17.57 -0.09 -2.92
CA SER A 463 -17.02 -1.44 -3.14
C SER A 463 -17.46 -2.45 -2.07
N THR A 464 -17.58 -3.72 -2.47
CA THR A 464 -17.76 -4.90 -1.60
C THR A 464 -16.53 -5.29 -0.78
N ASP A 465 -15.43 -4.55 -0.88
CA ASP A 465 -14.20 -4.83 -0.15
C ASP A 465 -14.36 -4.60 1.36
N MET A 466 -13.42 -5.17 2.13
CA MET A 466 -13.39 -5.02 3.58
C MET A 466 -13.53 -3.53 3.98
N PRO A 467 -14.46 -3.20 4.90
CA PRO A 467 -14.66 -1.84 5.39
C PRO A 467 -13.33 -1.14 5.73
N LEU A 468 -13.15 0.14 5.37
CA LEU A 468 -11.94 0.92 5.62
C LEU A 468 -11.53 0.88 7.11
N GLY A 469 -12.49 1.06 8.02
CA GLY A 469 -12.25 0.96 9.45
C GLY A 469 -11.74 -0.42 9.86
N LYS A 470 -12.28 -1.50 9.27
CA LYS A 470 -11.80 -2.87 9.51
C LYS A 470 -10.42 -3.11 8.91
N ARG A 471 -10.12 -2.58 7.72
CA ARG A 471 -8.78 -2.67 7.11
C ARG A 471 -7.73 -1.94 7.95
N VAL A 472 -8.02 -0.71 8.35
CA VAL A 472 -7.11 0.06 9.21
C VAL A 472 -6.92 -0.66 10.55
N ALA A 473 -7.99 -1.19 11.15
CA ALA A 473 -7.90 -1.98 12.38
C ALA A 473 -7.05 -3.27 12.20
N GLN A 474 -7.19 -3.96 11.06
CA GLN A 474 -6.39 -5.15 10.75
C GLN A 474 -4.88 -4.83 10.72
N TYR A 475 -4.49 -3.67 10.16
CA TYR A 475 -3.08 -3.27 10.10
C TYR A 475 -2.61 -2.43 11.29
N ALA A 476 -3.51 -1.97 12.15
CA ALA A 476 -3.19 -1.10 13.28
C ALA A 476 -2.21 -1.78 14.25
N CYS A 477 -2.45 -3.06 14.57
CA CYS A 477 -1.54 -3.86 15.40
C CYS A 477 -0.13 -3.95 14.80
N LEU A 478 -0.03 -4.24 13.50
CA LEU A 478 1.26 -4.31 12.82
C LEU A 478 1.96 -2.95 12.78
N ALA A 479 1.21 -1.88 12.48
CA ALA A 479 1.74 -0.51 12.47
C ALA A 479 2.23 -0.09 13.86
N GLN A 480 1.52 -0.51 14.91
CA GLN A 480 1.91 -0.30 16.29
C GLN A 480 3.21 -1.02 16.64
N LEU A 481 3.28 -2.33 16.39
CA LEU A 481 4.48 -3.13 16.65
C LEU A 481 5.70 -2.62 15.86
N GLY A 482 5.49 -2.27 14.58
CA GLY A 482 6.52 -1.65 13.76
C GLY A 482 6.98 -0.30 14.32
N SER A 483 6.05 0.52 14.82
CA SER A 483 6.39 1.79 15.45
C SER A 483 7.19 1.60 16.73
N ASP A 484 6.84 0.63 17.57
CA ASP A 484 7.57 0.32 18.81
C ASP A 484 9.00 -0.15 18.51
N VAL A 485 9.16 -1.01 17.51
CA VAL A 485 10.47 -1.47 17.03
C VAL A 485 11.33 -0.31 16.52
N LEU A 486 10.73 0.63 15.77
CA LEU A 486 11.45 1.78 15.21
C LEU A 486 11.76 2.87 16.25
N LEU A 487 10.93 2.98 17.29
CA LEU A 487 11.06 4.01 18.33
C LEU A 487 11.78 3.52 19.59
N ASP A 488 12.11 2.23 19.70
CA ASP A 488 12.70 1.58 20.88
C ASP A 488 11.79 1.66 22.12
N LYS A 489 10.48 1.47 21.95
CA LYS A 489 9.48 1.48 23.04
C LYS A 489 9.25 0.06 23.58
N GLN A 490 9.76 -0.21 24.79
CA GLN A 490 9.61 -1.52 25.45
C GLN A 490 8.37 -1.60 26.37
N ASP A 491 7.87 -0.47 26.89
CA ASP A 491 6.91 -0.45 28.01
C ASP A 491 5.48 -0.93 27.65
N ASN A 492 5.11 -0.95 26.37
CA ASN A 492 3.75 -1.25 25.92
C ASN A 492 3.50 -2.73 25.56
N GLN A 493 4.51 -3.59 25.70
CA GLN A 493 4.50 -4.94 25.14
C GLN A 493 3.75 -5.99 25.98
N ASN A 494 3.45 -5.70 27.26
CA ASN A 494 2.80 -6.68 28.15
C ASN A 494 1.27 -6.75 28.01
N ASN A 495 0.65 -5.76 27.36
CA ASN A 495 -0.78 -5.74 27.12
C ASN A 495 -1.01 -5.93 25.63
N ASN A 496 -1.45 -7.12 25.20
CA ASN A 496 -1.83 -7.47 23.82
C ASN A 496 -2.94 -6.58 23.20
N ALA A 497 -3.26 -5.43 23.79
CA ALA A 497 -4.24 -4.49 23.29
C ALA A 497 -3.55 -3.51 22.34
N CYS A 498 -3.80 -3.67 21.03
CA CYS A 498 -3.36 -2.74 19.98
C CYS A 498 -4.06 -1.36 20.03
N GLU A 499 -4.47 -0.92 21.22
CA GLU A 499 -5.42 0.19 21.40
C GLU A 499 -4.83 1.42 22.10
N VAL A 500 -3.62 1.35 22.68
CA VAL A 500 -3.19 2.37 23.65
C VAL A 500 -1.73 2.77 23.47
N ILE A 501 -1.31 3.11 22.26
CA ILE A 501 -0.05 3.85 22.09
C ILE A 501 -0.33 5.31 21.84
N GLU A 502 -0.04 6.11 22.85
CA GLU A 502 0.16 7.54 22.68
C GLU A 502 1.54 7.76 22.05
N LEU A 503 1.56 8.23 20.80
CA LEU A 503 2.75 8.70 20.14
C LEU A 503 2.97 10.15 20.57
N SER A 504 4.08 10.48 21.22
CA SER A 504 4.43 11.89 21.48
C SER A 504 4.68 12.64 20.16
N SER A 505 4.74 13.97 20.19
CA SER A 505 5.12 14.76 19.00
C SER A 505 6.51 14.38 18.47
N ALA A 506 7.46 14.05 19.36
CA ALA A 506 8.78 13.55 18.99
C ALA A 506 8.73 12.17 18.34
N ASP A 507 7.83 11.29 18.81
CA ASP A 507 7.60 9.97 18.19
C ASP A 507 7.01 10.11 16.80
N LEU A 508 5.99 10.97 16.63
CA LEU A 508 5.39 11.26 15.31
C LEU A 508 6.44 11.78 14.32
N THR A 509 7.29 12.70 14.77
CA THR A 509 8.41 13.26 13.99
C THR A 509 9.35 12.13 13.51
N LYS A 510 9.80 11.27 14.44
CA LYS A 510 10.64 10.09 14.09
C LYS A 510 9.94 9.11 13.16
N LEU A 511 8.65 8.83 13.40
CA LEU A 511 7.86 7.91 12.58
C LEU A 511 7.62 8.44 11.18
N VAL A 512 7.38 9.73 11.00
CA VAL A 512 7.26 10.34 9.67
C VAL A 512 8.57 10.18 8.90
N LYS A 513 9.72 10.41 9.54
CA LYS A 513 11.03 10.21 8.93
C LYS A 513 11.29 8.74 8.57
N LYS A 514 11.16 7.81 9.52
CA LYS A 514 11.44 6.38 9.30
C LYS A 514 10.40 5.72 8.40
N GLY A 515 9.13 6.02 8.60
CA GLY A 515 8.02 5.58 7.75
C GLY A 515 8.18 6.08 6.32
N GLY A 516 8.68 7.31 6.14
CA GLY A 516 9.04 7.83 4.82
C GLY A 516 10.12 6.98 4.13
N GLN A 517 11.18 6.60 4.85
CA GLN A 517 12.23 5.71 4.31
C GLN A 517 11.71 4.30 4.00
N VAL A 518 10.84 3.73 4.85
CA VAL A 518 10.20 2.44 4.57
C VAL A 518 9.33 2.53 3.32
N LEU A 519 8.60 3.63 3.14
CA LEU A 519 7.72 3.83 2.00
C LEU A 519 8.49 3.96 0.68
N THR A 520 9.66 4.61 0.68
CA THR A 520 10.51 4.67 -0.53
C THR A 520 11.10 3.30 -0.88
N ILE A 521 11.50 2.50 0.11
CA ILE A 521 11.92 1.10 -0.09
C ILE A 521 10.75 0.26 -0.61
N PHE A 522 9.56 0.43 -0.06
CA PHE A 522 8.36 -0.25 -0.53
C PHE A 522 8.02 0.08 -1.98
N TRP A 523 8.11 1.35 -2.38
CA TRP A 523 7.90 1.73 -3.77
C TRP A 523 8.96 1.13 -4.70
N ASP A 524 10.22 1.04 -4.27
CA ASP A 524 11.28 0.40 -5.04
C ASP A 524 10.97 -1.10 -5.28
N TYR A 525 10.51 -1.79 -4.23
CA TYR A 525 10.03 -3.17 -4.32
C TYR A 525 8.81 -3.30 -5.24
N TYR A 526 7.77 -2.51 -4.99
CA TYR A 526 6.49 -2.60 -5.70
C TYR A 526 6.69 -2.37 -7.19
N TYR A 527 7.33 -1.26 -7.56
CA TYR A 527 7.47 -0.89 -8.96
C TYR A 527 8.53 -1.70 -9.69
N PHE A 528 9.71 -1.97 -9.08
CA PHE A 528 10.83 -2.55 -9.83
C PHE A 528 11.12 -4.03 -9.56
N ILE A 529 10.78 -4.53 -8.37
CA ILE A 529 11.05 -5.93 -8.01
C ILE A 529 9.83 -6.83 -8.28
N SER A 530 8.63 -6.39 -7.86
CA SER A 530 7.43 -7.21 -7.90
C SER A 530 6.70 -7.17 -9.25
N ARG A 531 6.58 -5.99 -9.88
CA ARG A 531 5.76 -5.81 -11.09
C ARG A 531 6.53 -5.88 -12.40
N THR A 532 7.77 -5.42 -12.46
CA THR A 532 8.45 -5.18 -13.74
C THR A 532 9.57 -6.18 -14.05
N LYS A 533 9.27 -7.48 -14.12
CA LYS A 533 10.16 -8.39 -14.90
C LYS A 533 10.22 -8.03 -16.39
N VAL A 534 9.28 -7.21 -16.88
CA VAL A 534 9.14 -6.85 -18.30
C VAL A 534 10.04 -5.67 -18.71
N VAL A 535 10.45 -4.80 -17.78
CA VAL A 535 11.23 -3.58 -18.07
C VAL A 535 12.74 -3.81 -18.02
N PHE A 536 13.17 -4.83 -17.27
CA PHE A 536 14.58 -5.17 -17.09
C PHE A 536 14.95 -6.37 -17.92
N ASN A 537 16.13 -6.32 -18.55
CA ASN A 537 16.79 -7.56 -18.88
C ASN A 537 17.21 -8.27 -17.56
N ASP A 538 17.51 -9.57 -17.63
CA ASP A 538 17.78 -10.33 -16.42
C ASP A 538 18.97 -9.78 -15.60
N LEU A 539 20.00 -9.24 -16.27
CA LEU A 539 21.17 -8.65 -15.61
C LEU A 539 20.79 -7.41 -14.79
N GLU A 540 20.06 -6.49 -15.42
CA GLU A 540 19.60 -5.26 -14.78
C GLU A 540 18.69 -5.56 -13.59
N TRP A 541 17.84 -6.59 -13.71
CA TRP A 541 16.99 -7.03 -12.61
C TRP A 541 17.82 -7.53 -11.41
N GLN A 542 18.90 -8.29 -11.63
CA GLN A 542 19.81 -8.71 -10.54
C GLN A 542 20.53 -7.53 -9.91
N MET A 543 21.00 -6.56 -10.71
CA MET A 543 21.60 -5.34 -10.18
C MET A 543 20.60 -4.55 -9.34
N LYS A 544 19.34 -4.49 -9.78
CA LYS A 544 18.28 -3.80 -9.06
C LYS A 544 17.88 -4.52 -7.77
N LEU A 545 17.84 -5.85 -7.78
CA LEU A 545 17.61 -6.67 -6.59
C LEU A 545 18.73 -6.45 -5.56
N LYS A 546 19.98 -6.31 -6.01
CA LYS A 546 21.12 -5.99 -5.14
C LYS A 546 21.00 -4.61 -4.52
N ASP A 547 20.70 -3.57 -5.31
CA ASP A 547 20.45 -2.21 -4.83
C ASP A 547 19.31 -2.16 -3.80
N PHE A 548 18.19 -2.86 -4.09
CA PHE A 548 17.08 -3.00 -3.17
C PHE A 548 17.50 -3.65 -1.84
N GLY A 549 18.21 -4.78 -1.90
CA GLY A 549 18.73 -5.48 -0.71
C GLY A 549 19.63 -4.57 0.14
N TYR A 550 20.48 -3.76 -0.51
CA TYR A 550 21.33 -2.80 0.19
C TYR A 550 20.54 -1.70 0.87
N LYS A 551 19.51 -1.13 0.23
CA LYS A 551 18.64 -0.14 0.87
C LYS A 551 17.94 -0.70 2.11
N VAL A 552 17.44 -1.93 2.04
CA VAL A 552 16.82 -2.62 3.19
C VAL A 552 17.84 -2.79 4.32
N ILE A 553 19.04 -3.30 4.03
CA ILE A 553 20.12 -3.48 5.01
C ILE A 553 20.52 -2.15 5.64
N THR A 554 20.75 -1.10 4.82
CA THR A 554 21.13 0.23 5.31
C THR A 554 20.06 0.82 6.21
N PHE A 555 18.78 0.65 5.86
CA PHE A 555 17.67 1.05 6.72
C PHE A 555 17.67 0.29 8.04
N LEU A 556 17.80 -1.04 8.02
CA LEU A 556 17.86 -1.86 9.24
C LEU A 556 19.05 -1.49 10.12
N LYS A 557 20.23 -1.26 9.52
CA LYS A 557 21.43 -0.80 10.24
C LYS A 557 21.18 0.54 10.91
N SER A 558 20.67 1.53 10.18
CA SER A 558 20.33 2.85 10.73
C SER A 558 19.26 2.76 11.82
N ALA A 559 18.24 1.91 11.65
CA ALA A 559 17.22 1.67 12.66
C ALA A 559 17.85 1.13 13.95
N ILE A 560 18.67 0.08 13.87
CA ILE A 560 19.35 -0.51 15.04
C ILE A 560 20.34 0.47 15.69
N GLU A 561 21.10 1.21 14.89
CA GLU A 561 22.09 2.17 15.38
C GLU A 561 21.46 3.36 16.11
N GLU A 562 20.23 3.76 15.77
CA GLU A 562 19.54 4.84 16.48
C GLU A 562 18.89 4.38 17.80
N ARG A 563 18.75 3.07 18.02
CA ARG A 563 18.21 2.51 19.28
C ARG A 563 19.20 2.65 20.43
N LYS A 564 18.68 2.82 21.65
CA LYS A 564 19.50 2.83 22.87
C LYS A 564 20.06 1.45 23.15
N SER A 565 19.24 0.43 22.94
CA SER A 565 19.60 -0.98 23.11
C SER A 565 20.58 -1.51 22.05
N LYS A 566 20.76 -0.79 20.93
CA LYS A 566 21.54 -1.20 19.75
C LYS A 566 21.14 -2.59 19.23
N ARG A 567 19.88 -2.99 19.41
CA ARG A 567 19.36 -4.28 18.95
C ARG A 567 17.84 -4.25 18.74
N ILE A 568 17.33 -5.16 17.91
CA ILE A 568 15.89 -5.51 17.85
C ILE A 568 15.73 -6.85 18.54
N SER A 569 14.96 -6.92 19.62
CA SER A 569 14.92 -8.12 20.47
C SER A 569 14.21 -9.30 19.79
N ASN A 570 14.52 -10.54 20.21
CA ASN A 570 13.79 -11.72 19.74
C ASN A 570 12.29 -11.62 20.02
N TYR A 571 11.92 -11.05 21.16
CA TYR A 571 10.53 -10.81 21.53
C TYR A 571 9.84 -9.89 20.51
N GLU A 572 10.47 -8.76 20.16
CA GLU A 572 9.93 -7.80 19.18
C GLU A 572 9.73 -8.43 17.80
N ILE A 573 10.73 -9.19 17.34
CA ILE A 573 10.66 -9.88 16.05
C ILE A 573 9.52 -10.89 16.05
N LYS A 574 9.39 -11.68 17.13
CA LYS A 574 8.27 -12.63 17.28
C LYS A 574 6.93 -11.92 17.28
N ALA A 575 6.80 -10.80 17.98
CA ALA A 575 5.56 -10.02 17.98
C ALA A 575 5.16 -9.59 16.56
N VAL A 576 6.11 -9.05 15.79
CA VAL A 576 5.86 -8.66 14.38
C VAL A 576 5.50 -9.87 13.52
N VAL A 577 6.23 -10.98 13.61
CA VAL A 577 5.95 -12.22 12.85
C VAL A 577 4.58 -12.78 13.18
N ASN A 578 4.20 -12.76 14.46
CA ASN A 578 2.89 -13.22 14.91
C ASN A 578 1.79 -12.40 14.27
N GLU A 579 1.96 -11.09 14.23
CA GLU A 579 0.98 -10.21 13.64
C GLU A 579 0.90 -10.36 12.13
N LEU A 580 2.05 -10.48 11.44
CA LEU A 580 2.11 -10.80 10.01
C LEU A 580 1.41 -12.13 9.67
N SER A 581 1.48 -13.12 10.57
CA SER A 581 0.75 -14.37 10.44
C SER A 581 -0.74 -14.22 10.73
N ASN A 582 -1.13 -13.40 11.71
CA ASN A 582 -2.53 -13.15 12.07
C ASN A 582 -3.31 -12.46 10.94
N ILE A 583 -2.64 -11.58 10.20
CA ILE A 583 -3.24 -10.84 9.09
C ILE A 583 -3.07 -11.52 7.72
N ASP A 584 -2.67 -12.81 7.71
CA ASP A 584 -2.49 -13.63 6.52
C ASP A 584 -1.48 -13.07 5.48
N ILE A 585 -0.50 -12.25 5.90
CA ILE A 585 0.64 -11.85 5.02
C ILE A 585 1.61 -13.02 4.83
N ILE A 586 1.82 -13.81 5.88
CA ILE A 586 2.61 -15.03 5.83
C ILE A 586 1.72 -16.17 5.29
N PRO A 587 2.16 -16.97 4.30
CA PRO A 587 1.40 -18.09 3.79
C PRO A 587 1.02 -19.10 4.90
N LYS A 588 -0.25 -19.52 4.93
CA LYS A 588 -0.78 -20.48 5.93
C LYS A 588 -0.09 -21.85 5.92
N SER A 589 0.63 -22.18 4.85
CA SER A 589 1.43 -23.41 4.76
C SER A 589 2.63 -23.41 5.71
N ILE A 590 3.17 -22.24 6.07
CA ILE A 590 4.32 -22.13 6.96
C ILE A 590 3.81 -21.88 8.38
N LYS A 591 4.06 -22.80 9.32
CA LYS A 591 3.63 -22.58 10.71
C LYS A 591 4.41 -21.43 11.32
N LYS A 592 3.75 -20.67 12.18
CA LYS A 592 4.38 -19.61 12.97
C LYS A 592 5.65 -20.06 13.71
N THR A 593 5.61 -21.23 14.36
CA THR A 593 6.75 -21.81 15.07
C THR A 593 7.97 -22.02 14.16
N THR A 594 7.73 -22.35 12.90
CA THR A 594 8.78 -22.59 11.90
C THR A 594 9.49 -21.30 11.51
N ILE A 595 8.76 -20.20 11.41
CA ILE A 595 9.34 -18.87 11.15
C ILE A 595 10.12 -18.39 12.36
N GLU A 596 9.60 -18.60 13.57
CA GLU A 596 10.34 -18.32 14.80
C GLU A 596 11.66 -19.12 14.86
N SER A 597 11.63 -20.41 14.51
CA SER A 597 12.84 -21.25 14.43
C SER A 597 13.81 -20.77 13.36
N LEU A 598 13.35 -20.35 12.18
CA LEU A 598 14.19 -19.78 11.12
C LEU A 598 14.88 -18.50 11.55
N ILE A 599 14.14 -17.60 12.21
CA ILE A 599 14.68 -16.34 12.71
C ILE A 599 15.70 -16.61 13.81
N GLN A 600 15.39 -17.50 14.74
CA GLN A 600 16.31 -17.89 15.80
C GLN A 600 17.59 -18.51 15.21
N LEU A 601 17.44 -19.38 14.23
CA LEU A 601 18.57 -19.99 13.52
C LEU A 601 19.40 -18.92 12.80
N ALA A 602 18.75 -17.97 12.14
CA ALA A 602 19.42 -16.88 11.46
C ALA A 602 20.24 -16.01 12.44
N ILE A 603 19.67 -15.65 13.59
CA ILE A 603 20.31 -14.81 14.61
C ILE A 603 21.40 -15.55 15.38
N THR A 604 21.26 -16.85 15.62
CA THR A 604 22.20 -17.59 16.48
C THR A 604 23.30 -18.32 15.71
N LYS A 605 23.10 -18.59 14.41
CA LYS A 605 24.05 -19.40 13.63
C LYS A 605 24.45 -18.74 12.31
N ILE A 606 23.46 -18.33 11.49
CA ILE A 606 23.73 -17.93 10.09
C ILE A 606 24.37 -16.54 10.00
N LEU A 607 23.83 -15.58 10.75
CA LEU A 607 24.24 -14.18 10.71
C LEU A 607 25.22 -13.83 11.83
N VAL A 608 25.83 -14.84 12.44
CA VAL A 608 26.85 -14.67 13.49
C VAL A 608 28.24 -14.82 12.87
N PRO A 609 29.10 -13.78 12.92
CA PRO A 609 30.49 -13.90 12.52
C PRO A 609 31.19 -15.01 13.30
N GLU A 610 32.11 -15.71 12.64
CA GLU A 610 32.86 -16.85 13.22
C GLU A 610 33.46 -16.52 14.60
N GLU A 611 34.08 -15.34 14.71
CA GLU A 611 34.74 -14.84 15.91
C GLU A 611 33.80 -14.50 17.10
N LEU A 612 32.48 -14.58 16.88
CA LEU A 612 31.45 -14.38 17.90
C LEU A 612 30.65 -15.65 18.21
N LYS A 613 30.89 -16.77 17.53
CA LYS A 613 30.12 -18.01 17.71
C LYS A 613 30.20 -18.60 19.12
N ASP A 614 31.34 -18.48 19.79
CA ASP A 614 31.48 -18.94 21.18
C ASP A 614 30.64 -18.11 22.18
N LYS A 615 30.12 -16.95 21.76
CA LYS A 615 29.27 -16.06 22.57
C LYS A 615 27.77 -16.22 22.26
N VAL A 616 27.39 -17.18 21.41
CA VAL A 616 26.03 -17.35 20.86
C VAL A 616 24.93 -17.48 21.91
N ALA A 617 25.22 -18.07 23.08
CA ALA A 617 24.25 -18.19 24.18
C ALA A 617 23.79 -16.84 24.76
N ARG A 618 24.35 -15.71 24.29
CA ARG A 618 24.07 -14.36 24.81
C ARG A 618 23.26 -13.48 23.85
N PHE A 619 22.93 -13.94 22.64
CA PHE A 619 22.21 -13.12 21.67
C PHE A 619 20.70 -13.21 21.87
N ASP A 620 20.09 -12.07 22.14
CA ASP A 620 18.65 -11.89 22.38
C ASP A 620 18.04 -10.96 21.32
N GLY A 621 18.49 -11.05 20.06
CA GLY A 621 17.97 -10.25 18.96
C GLY A 621 18.95 -9.92 17.83
N PHE A 622 18.49 -9.11 16.86
CA PHE A 622 19.30 -8.56 15.77
C PHE A 622 20.15 -7.38 16.25
N GLU A 623 21.46 -7.58 16.23
CA GLU A 623 22.51 -6.57 16.48
C GLU A 623 23.19 -6.11 15.17
N PRO A 624 23.96 -4.99 15.16
CA PRO A 624 24.57 -4.45 13.95
C PRO A 624 25.44 -5.44 13.17
N PHE A 625 26.17 -6.32 13.86
CA PHE A 625 27.02 -7.31 13.20
C PHE A 625 26.21 -8.33 12.38
N HIS A 626 24.96 -8.63 12.77
CA HIS A 626 24.10 -9.52 11.99
C HIS A 626 23.74 -8.89 10.65
N ILE A 627 23.51 -7.57 10.65
CA ILE A 627 23.23 -6.80 9.44
C ILE A 627 24.46 -6.72 8.54
N GLU A 628 25.64 -6.59 9.13
CA GLU A 628 26.91 -6.64 8.38
C GLU A 628 27.18 -8.01 7.78
N GLN A 629 26.88 -9.10 8.50
CA GLN A 629 26.98 -10.44 7.96
C GLN A 629 25.96 -10.66 6.83
N LEU A 630 24.71 -10.21 7.02
CA LEU A 630 23.68 -10.26 5.97
C LEU A 630 24.13 -9.51 4.71
N TYR A 631 24.74 -8.33 4.86
CA TYR A 631 25.32 -7.58 3.74
C TYR A 631 26.39 -8.39 3.00
N ARG A 632 27.31 -9.03 3.72
CA ARG A 632 28.36 -9.86 3.12
C ARG A 632 27.77 -11.04 2.35
N GLU A 633 26.77 -11.71 2.90
CA GLU A 633 26.11 -12.86 2.27
C GLU A 633 25.31 -12.46 1.02
N ILE A 634 24.58 -11.33 1.06
CA ILE A 634 23.89 -10.80 -0.12
C ILE A 634 24.87 -10.39 -1.22
N ASP A 635 25.96 -9.69 -0.88
CA ASP A 635 26.98 -9.29 -1.86
C ASP A 635 27.71 -10.50 -2.45
N ASN A 636 27.99 -11.52 -1.63
CA ASN A 636 28.57 -12.79 -2.06
C ASN A 636 27.65 -13.51 -3.06
N TYR A 637 26.36 -13.67 -2.76
CA TYR A 637 25.42 -14.37 -3.62
C TYR A 637 25.13 -13.60 -4.91
N LEU A 638 24.67 -12.35 -4.79
CA LEU A 638 24.24 -11.54 -5.93
C LEU A 638 25.43 -11.07 -6.77
N GLY A 639 26.62 -10.89 -6.18
CA GLY A 639 27.83 -10.56 -6.93
C GLY A 639 28.18 -11.64 -7.95
N VAL A 640 28.18 -12.91 -7.53
CA VAL A 640 28.41 -14.04 -8.45
C VAL A 640 27.26 -14.17 -9.45
N ASN A 641 26.01 -13.95 -9.02
CA ASN A 641 24.86 -14.04 -9.92
C ASN A 641 24.96 -12.97 -11.03
N ILE A 642 25.22 -11.72 -10.69
CA ILE A 642 25.44 -10.63 -11.65
C ILE A 642 26.55 -10.98 -12.64
N TYR A 643 27.67 -11.57 -12.17
CA TYR A 643 28.75 -12.01 -13.06
C TYR A 643 28.29 -13.10 -14.03
N ILE A 644 27.49 -14.08 -13.58
CA ILE A 644 26.87 -15.10 -14.44
C ILE A 644 25.98 -14.41 -15.48
N HIS A 645 25.08 -13.51 -15.08
CA HIS A 645 24.20 -12.80 -16.02
C HIS A 645 24.97 -11.95 -17.05
N GLN A 646 26.04 -11.26 -16.64
CA GLN A 646 26.93 -10.52 -17.54
C GLN A 646 27.58 -11.43 -18.60
N ALA A 647 27.96 -12.66 -18.23
CA ALA A 647 28.55 -13.60 -19.17
C ALA A 647 27.57 -14.06 -20.28
N PHE A 648 26.27 -13.89 -20.09
CA PHE A 648 25.21 -14.28 -21.04
C PHE A 648 24.42 -13.08 -21.59
N GLU A 649 24.84 -11.84 -21.28
CA GLU A 649 24.16 -10.62 -21.71
C GLU A 649 24.08 -10.55 -23.25
N ASN A 650 22.92 -10.18 -23.78
CA ASN A 650 22.63 -10.06 -25.22
C ASN A 650 22.80 -11.35 -26.05
N ARG A 651 22.88 -12.52 -25.42
CA ARG A 651 23.17 -13.79 -26.11
C ARG A 651 22.23 -14.91 -25.65
N ILE A 652 20.99 -14.83 -26.12
CA ILE A 652 19.95 -15.84 -25.87
C ILE A 652 20.43 -17.19 -26.42
N ASN A 653 20.30 -18.25 -25.62
CA ASN A 653 20.72 -19.62 -25.93
C ASN A 653 22.24 -19.83 -26.12
N GLN A 654 23.08 -18.85 -25.77
CA GLN A 654 24.50 -19.12 -25.71
C GLN A 654 24.79 -20.14 -24.60
N LYS A 655 25.77 -20.97 -24.91
CA LYS A 655 26.05 -22.20 -24.24
C LYS A 655 27.57 -22.33 -24.24
N TYR A 656 28.17 -22.52 -23.08
CA TYR A 656 29.62 -22.49 -22.93
C TYR A 656 30.17 -23.83 -22.48
N ASP A 657 31.36 -24.15 -22.98
CA ASP A 657 32.10 -25.33 -22.56
C ASP A 657 32.58 -25.21 -21.10
N TYR A 658 32.53 -26.33 -20.37
CA TYR A 658 32.99 -26.45 -18.99
C TYR A 658 34.39 -25.87 -18.73
N LYS A 659 35.39 -26.22 -19.56
CA LYS A 659 36.79 -25.80 -19.35
C LYS A 659 36.94 -24.30 -19.58
N PHE A 660 36.24 -23.77 -20.58
CA PHE A 660 36.20 -22.34 -20.85
C PHE A 660 35.64 -21.57 -19.66
N LEU A 661 34.48 -21.99 -19.14
CA LEU A 661 33.85 -21.35 -17.97
C LEU A 661 34.74 -21.43 -16.74
N LEU A 662 35.29 -22.62 -16.43
CA LEU A 662 36.18 -22.80 -15.28
C LEU A 662 37.40 -21.88 -15.34
N GLY A 663 38.02 -21.73 -16.51
CA GLY A 663 39.12 -20.78 -16.73
C GLY A 663 38.71 -19.34 -16.47
N ARG A 664 37.55 -18.92 -16.99
CA ARG A 664 37.00 -17.56 -16.78
C ARG A 664 36.67 -17.28 -15.31
N PHE A 665 36.06 -18.23 -14.61
CA PHE A 665 35.75 -18.08 -13.18
C PHE A 665 37.03 -17.96 -12.34
N LYS A 666 38.04 -18.81 -12.58
CA LYS A 666 39.35 -18.72 -11.91
C LYS A 666 40.01 -17.35 -12.14
N GLN A 667 39.96 -16.84 -13.37
CA GLN A 667 40.48 -15.50 -13.69
C GLN A 667 39.71 -14.39 -12.96
N SER A 668 38.38 -14.47 -12.87
CA SER A 668 37.56 -13.44 -12.19
C SER A 668 37.85 -13.31 -10.69
N ILE A 669 38.34 -14.37 -10.04
CA ILE A 669 38.81 -14.34 -8.65
C ILE A 669 40.08 -13.49 -8.51
N VAL A 670 40.95 -13.53 -9.51
CA VAL A 670 42.20 -12.77 -9.56
C VAL A 670 41.93 -11.31 -9.93
N ASP A 671 41.01 -11.07 -10.87
CA ASP A 671 40.70 -9.74 -11.39
C ASP A 671 39.90 -8.86 -10.41
N SER A 672 39.09 -9.46 -9.54
CA SER A 672 38.21 -8.71 -8.63
C SER A 672 38.95 -8.18 -7.41
N THR A 673 38.66 -6.93 -7.03
CA THR A 673 39.11 -6.33 -5.77
C THR A 673 38.07 -6.46 -4.64
N ASN A 674 36.81 -6.80 -4.94
CA ASN A 674 35.76 -6.96 -3.94
C ASN A 674 35.96 -8.29 -3.17
N PRO A 675 36.22 -8.26 -1.85
CA PRO A 675 36.50 -9.46 -1.07
C PRO A 675 35.30 -10.43 -0.98
N ASN A 676 34.06 -9.93 -0.92
CA ASN A 676 32.87 -10.79 -0.85
C ASN A 676 32.64 -11.51 -2.18
N PHE A 677 32.83 -10.81 -3.31
CA PHE A 677 32.79 -11.44 -4.63
C PHE A 677 33.88 -12.49 -4.78
N ARG A 678 35.12 -12.19 -4.37
CA ARG A 678 36.23 -13.17 -4.42
C ARG A 678 35.93 -14.41 -3.60
N LEU A 679 35.39 -14.23 -2.39
CA LEU A 679 34.95 -15.36 -1.55
C LEU A 679 33.88 -16.18 -2.27
N GLY A 680 32.80 -15.53 -2.72
CA GLY A 680 31.69 -16.21 -3.39
C GLY A 680 32.09 -16.92 -4.68
N MET A 681 32.96 -16.31 -5.48
CA MET A 681 33.47 -16.91 -6.71
C MET A 681 34.46 -18.05 -6.42
N THR A 682 35.24 -17.97 -5.33
CA THR A 682 36.11 -19.09 -4.92
C THR A 682 35.28 -20.30 -4.47
N GLU A 683 34.22 -20.06 -3.70
CA GLU A 683 33.21 -21.07 -3.37
C GLU A 683 32.56 -21.63 -4.63
N PHE A 684 32.17 -20.77 -5.57
CA PHE A 684 31.59 -21.19 -6.85
C PHE A 684 32.52 -22.10 -7.63
N VAL A 685 33.77 -21.70 -7.83
CA VAL A 685 34.77 -22.53 -8.51
C VAL A 685 34.96 -23.87 -7.80
N ARG A 686 35.03 -23.90 -6.47
CA ARG A 686 35.17 -25.16 -5.73
C ARG A 686 33.96 -26.07 -5.86
N ASN A 687 32.74 -25.51 -5.92
CA ASN A 687 31.53 -26.31 -6.14
C ASN A 687 31.37 -26.74 -7.61
N PHE A 688 31.78 -25.90 -8.56
CA PHE A 688 31.70 -26.16 -10.00
C PHE A 688 32.80 -27.11 -10.52
N GLU A 689 34.03 -27.02 -10.00
CA GLU A 689 35.17 -27.81 -10.45
C GLU A 689 35.03 -29.28 -10.03
N THR A 690 34.81 -30.18 -10.98
CA THR A 690 34.66 -31.63 -10.76
C THR A 690 35.23 -32.43 -11.94
N ASN A 691 35.58 -33.68 -11.68
CA ASN A 691 35.97 -34.64 -12.73
C ASN A 691 34.75 -35.20 -13.47
N TYR A 692 33.54 -35.06 -12.91
CA TYR A 692 32.30 -35.54 -13.48
C TYR A 692 31.30 -34.39 -13.56
N PRO A 693 31.50 -33.44 -14.50
CA PRO A 693 30.66 -32.26 -14.62
C PRO A 693 29.23 -32.65 -15.00
N MET A 694 28.25 -32.10 -14.29
CA MET A 694 26.83 -32.35 -14.53
C MET A 694 26.11 -31.05 -14.89
N ILE A 695 25.02 -31.18 -15.64
CA ILE A 695 24.15 -30.05 -16.01
C ILE A 695 22.89 -30.12 -15.15
N VAL A 696 22.37 -28.96 -14.76
CA VAL A 696 21.04 -28.83 -14.15
C VAL A 696 20.12 -28.32 -15.25
N ALA A 697 19.17 -29.14 -15.68
CA ALA A 697 18.21 -28.79 -16.71
C ALA A 697 17.27 -27.68 -16.22
N ALA A 698 16.58 -27.00 -17.15
CA ALA A 698 15.68 -25.89 -16.86
C ALA A 698 14.53 -26.19 -15.87
N ASP A 699 14.25 -27.48 -15.63
CA ASP A 699 13.29 -27.96 -14.64
C ASP A 699 13.94 -28.32 -13.30
N ASN A 700 15.20 -27.92 -13.06
CA ASN A 700 16.01 -28.23 -11.87
C ASN A 700 16.41 -29.71 -11.71
N ARG A 701 16.29 -30.55 -12.75
CA ARG A 701 16.80 -31.93 -12.70
C ARG A 701 18.27 -32.02 -13.10
N ILE A 702 19.04 -32.82 -12.36
CA ILE A 702 20.40 -33.19 -12.75
C ILE A 702 20.33 -34.08 -13.98
N PHE A 703 21.00 -33.65 -15.05
CA PHE A 703 21.14 -34.39 -16.29
C PHE A 703 22.44 -35.18 -16.29
N PHE A 704 22.32 -36.51 -16.22
CA PHE A 704 23.45 -37.44 -16.21
C PHE A 704 23.94 -37.68 -17.63
N ASN A 705 24.93 -36.90 -18.06
CA ASN A 705 25.62 -37.06 -19.34
C ASN A 705 27.10 -37.36 -19.09
N ARG A 706 27.66 -38.33 -19.82
CA ARG A 706 29.09 -38.71 -19.73
C ARG A 706 30.01 -37.85 -20.60
N ASN A 707 29.48 -36.82 -21.25
CA ASN A 707 30.32 -35.87 -21.98
C ASN A 707 31.31 -35.20 -21.00
N PRO A 708 32.64 -35.37 -21.16
CA PRO A 708 33.64 -34.77 -20.27
C PRO A 708 33.74 -33.24 -20.41
N SER A 709 33.08 -32.67 -21.43
CA SER A 709 32.99 -31.23 -21.68
C SER A 709 31.52 -30.86 -21.93
N PRO A 710 30.66 -30.94 -20.89
CA PRO A 710 29.28 -30.60 -21.04
C PRO A 710 29.13 -29.09 -21.29
N ILE A 711 28.04 -28.74 -21.95
CA ILE A 711 27.73 -27.39 -22.35
C ILE A 711 26.76 -26.79 -21.35
N TYR A 712 27.18 -25.74 -20.65
CA TYR A 712 26.42 -25.07 -19.61
C TYR A 712 25.64 -23.88 -20.17
N ASP A 713 24.39 -23.77 -19.76
CA ASP A 713 23.57 -22.57 -19.94
C ASP A 713 23.52 -21.73 -18.65
N LYS A 714 22.92 -20.54 -18.76
CA LYS A 714 22.78 -19.60 -17.65
C LYS A 714 22.07 -20.23 -16.45
N HIS A 715 20.97 -20.94 -16.68
CA HIS A 715 20.16 -21.56 -15.64
C HIS A 715 20.98 -22.56 -14.81
N THR A 716 21.78 -23.39 -15.48
CA THR A 716 22.67 -24.32 -14.79
C THR A 716 23.59 -23.59 -13.82
N LEU A 717 24.23 -22.50 -14.27
CA LEU A 717 25.18 -21.75 -13.45
C LEU A 717 24.48 -21.02 -12.28
N GLU A 718 23.27 -20.49 -12.50
CA GLU A 718 22.44 -19.93 -11.44
C GLU A 718 22.09 -20.99 -10.37
N ALA A 719 21.73 -22.20 -10.79
CA ALA A 719 21.46 -23.31 -9.87
C ALA A 719 22.70 -23.68 -9.04
N TYR A 720 23.88 -23.81 -9.69
CA TYR A 720 25.15 -24.01 -8.98
C TYR A 720 25.46 -22.87 -8.00
N ASN A 721 25.14 -21.61 -8.35
CA ASN A 721 25.32 -20.45 -7.48
C ASN A 721 24.40 -20.49 -6.26
N MET A 722 23.16 -20.95 -6.43
CA MET A 722 22.22 -21.17 -5.32
C MET A 722 22.70 -22.30 -4.41
N HIS A 723 23.07 -23.46 -4.97
CA HIS A 723 23.51 -24.62 -4.20
C HIS A 723 24.78 -24.34 -3.40
N ARG A 724 25.78 -23.68 -4.00
CA ARG A 724 26.99 -23.26 -3.28
C ARG A 724 26.67 -22.33 -2.12
N PHE A 725 25.67 -21.46 -2.28
CA PHE A 725 25.37 -20.42 -1.32
C PHE A 725 24.72 -21.05 -0.11
N LEU A 726 23.74 -21.93 -0.32
CA LEU A 726 23.14 -22.76 0.73
C LEU A 726 24.19 -23.61 1.46
N ALA A 727 25.06 -24.30 0.71
CA ALA A 727 26.15 -25.08 1.30
C ALA A 727 27.10 -24.21 2.13
N GLY A 728 27.42 -23.01 1.65
CA GLY A 728 28.27 -22.03 2.35
C GLY A 728 27.63 -21.56 3.64
N LEU A 729 26.34 -21.22 3.63
CA LEU A 729 25.60 -20.83 4.82
C LEU A 729 25.57 -21.97 5.85
N ILE A 730 25.27 -23.20 5.44
CA ILE A 730 25.23 -24.36 6.35
C ILE A 730 26.61 -24.61 6.95
N LEU A 731 27.66 -24.67 6.12
CA LEU A 731 29.02 -24.94 6.57
C LEU A 731 29.50 -23.86 7.54
N ARG A 732 29.31 -22.58 7.20
CA ARG A 732 29.63 -21.45 8.07
C ARG A 732 28.75 -21.38 9.31
N SER A 733 27.59 -22.02 9.35
CA SER A 733 26.71 -21.97 10.53
C SER A 733 27.02 -23.07 11.54
N TYR A 734 27.46 -24.24 11.08
CA TYR A 734 27.51 -25.45 11.90
C TYR A 734 28.89 -26.09 12.07
N ALA A 735 29.87 -25.79 11.22
CA ALA A 735 31.22 -26.32 11.40
C ALA A 735 31.86 -25.76 12.69
N LYS A 736 32.40 -26.66 13.54
CA LYS A 736 33.12 -26.32 14.78
C LYS A 736 34.55 -25.82 14.55
N HIS A 737 35.05 -25.03 15.51
CA HIS A 737 36.28 -24.20 15.44
C HIS A 737 37.60 -24.91 15.07
N ASP A 738 37.75 -26.22 15.29
CA ASP A 738 39.01 -26.94 14.95
C ASP A 738 39.16 -27.29 13.45
N ALA A 739 38.16 -27.02 12.62
CA ALA A 739 38.26 -27.08 11.16
C ALA A 739 39.00 -25.84 10.60
N ARG A 740 40.32 -25.85 10.75
CA ARG A 740 41.33 -24.79 10.54
C ARG A 740 41.08 -23.80 9.38
N THR A 741 41.00 -22.53 9.78
CA THR A 741 41.54 -21.27 9.20
C THR A 741 41.12 -20.78 7.81
N LYS A 742 40.33 -21.51 7.00
CA LYS A 742 39.69 -20.94 5.80
C LYS A 742 38.29 -21.55 5.62
N ALA A 743 37.25 -20.71 5.54
CA ALA A 743 35.84 -21.13 5.40
C ALA A 743 35.58 -22.17 4.28
N ILE A 744 36.46 -22.19 3.28
CA ILE A 744 36.37 -23.07 2.12
C ILE A 744 36.88 -24.49 2.44
N SER A 745 37.84 -24.67 3.35
CA SER A 745 38.37 -25.98 3.76
C SER A 745 37.65 -26.63 4.94
N SER A 746 36.61 -26.00 5.47
CA SER A 746 35.79 -26.58 6.53
C SER A 746 35.05 -27.82 6.02
N VAL A 747 34.83 -28.77 6.92
CA VAL A 747 34.08 -30.02 6.69
C VAL A 747 33.06 -30.18 7.82
N LEU A 748 31.96 -30.87 7.55
CA LEU A 748 30.96 -31.22 8.56
C LEU A 748 31.11 -32.69 8.97
N SER A 749 31.19 -32.95 10.26
CA SER A 749 31.08 -34.30 10.82
C SER A 749 29.65 -34.83 10.76
N ASP A 750 29.49 -36.15 10.88
CA ASP A 750 28.17 -36.82 11.00
C ASP A 750 27.29 -36.18 12.09
N CYS A 751 27.87 -35.83 13.25
CA CYS A 751 27.13 -35.20 14.35
C CYS A 751 26.66 -33.78 14.01
N GLU A 752 27.46 -33.00 13.29
CA GLU A 752 27.06 -31.65 12.85
C GLU A 752 25.95 -31.71 11.81
N VAL A 753 26.01 -32.66 10.86
CA VAL A 753 24.93 -32.87 9.87
C VAL A 753 23.63 -33.30 10.55
N LYS A 754 23.69 -34.15 11.57
CA LYS A 754 22.50 -34.49 12.37
C LYS A 754 21.91 -33.29 13.09
N ALA A 755 22.77 -32.44 13.68
CA ALA A 755 22.32 -31.22 14.34
C ALA A 755 21.63 -30.28 13.34
N ILE A 756 22.21 -30.09 12.15
CA ILE A 756 21.60 -29.33 11.04
C ILE A 756 20.21 -29.88 10.72
N PHE A 757 20.10 -31.19 10.49
CA PHE A 757 18.82 -31.80 10.13
C PHE A 757 17.78 -31.67 11.23
N LEU A 758 18.14 -31.88 12.49
CA LEU A 758 17.20 -31.76 13.60
C LEU A 758 16.66 -30.34 13.75
N GLU A 759 17.51 -29.32 13.55
CA GLU A 759 17.09 -27.92 13.59
C GLU A 759 16.26 -27.52 12.35
N LEU A 760 16.59 -28.06 11.17
CA LEU A 760 15.86 -27.77 9.93
C LEU A 760 14.61 -28.64 9.73
N LYS A 761 14.48 -29.77 10.42
CA LYS A 761 13.38 -30.73 10.23
C LYS A 761 11.99 -30.09 10.32
N PRO A 762 11.66 -29.21 11.30
CA PRO A 762 10.35 -28.56 11.36
C PRO A 762 10.05 -27.75 10.09
N ILE A 763 11.07 -27.06 9.57
CA ILE A 763 10.98 -26.25 8.36
C ILE A 763 10.76 -27.13 7.12
N LEU A 764 11.57 -28.18 6.98
CA LEU A 764 11.45 -29.12 5.88
C LEU A 764 10.10 -29.86 5.91
N THR A 765 9.54 -30.12 7.11
CA THR A 765 8.22 -30.75 7.24
C THR A 765 7.10 -29.82 6.83
N ASP A 766 7.14 -28.55 7.24
CA ASP A 766 6.10 -27.56 6.90
C ASP A 766 6.08 -27.19 5.42
N LEU A 767 7.24 -27.26 4.77
CA LEU A 767 7.37 -27.06 3.32
C LEU A 767 7.02 -28.33 2.52
N ASP A 768 6.55 -29.40 3.17
CA ASP A 768 6.27 -30.71 2.57
C ASP A 768 7.48 -31.32 1.84
N ILE A 769 8.68 -30.97 2.28
CA ILE A 769 9.95 -31.45 1.73
C ILE A 769 10.28 -32.83 2.29
N ILE A 770 9.98 -33.06 3.58
CA ILE A 770 10.12 -34.37 4.23
C ILE A 770 8.87 -34.70 5.04
N SER A 771 8.60 -35.99 5.24
CA SER A 771 7.55 -36.43 6.14
C SER A 771 7.87 -36.07 7.60
N GLY A 772 6.83 -35.71 8.37
CA GLY A 772 6.95 -35.53 9.82
C GLY A 772 7.41 -36.80 10.56
N SER A 773 7.16 -37.99 9.98
CA SER A 773 7.59 -39.28 10.52
C SER A 773 9.08 -39.62 10.27
N SER A 774 9.81 -38.80 9.52
CA SER A 774 11.24 -39.01 9.25
C SER A 774 12.07 -38.89 10.54
N GLY A 775 12.59 -40.01 11.04
CA GLY A 775 13.44 -40.07 12.25
C GLY A 775 14.88 -39.58 12.00
N THR A 776 15.74 -39.66 13.02
CA THR A 776 17.19 -39.36 12.89
C THR A 776 17.91 -40.33 11.95
N SER A 777 17.42 -41.57 11.82
CA SER A 777 17.95 -42.54 10.86
C SER A 777 17.85 -42.08 9.41
N PHE A 778 16.91 -41.17 9.10
CA PHE A 778 16.78 -40.58 7.77
C PHE A 778 18.03 -39.79 7.39
N ILE A 779 18.45 -38.84 8.24
CA ILE A 779 19.64 -38.02 7.93
C ILE A 779 20.91 -38.84 7.92
N ASP A 780 21.02 -39.86 8.78
CA ASP A 780 22.17 -40.75 8.81
C ASP A 780 22.32 -41.50 7.47
N ALA A 781 21.22 -42.02 6.93
CA ALA A 781 21.22 -42.64 5.61
C ALA A 781 21.61 -41.63 4.52
N ARG A 782 21.03 -40.43 4.55
CA ARG A 782 21.34 -39.35 3.60
C ARG A 782 22.81 -38.88 3.66
N PHE A 783 23.40 -38.81 4.84
CA PHE A 783 24.82 -38.48 5.02
C PHE A 783 25.72 -39.54 4.38
N ILE A 784 25.43 -40.82 4.66
CA ILE A 784 26.16 -41.95 4.06
C ILE A 784 26.05 -41.88 2.54
N GLU A 785 24.85 -41.62 2.03
CA GLU A 785 24.63 -41.52 0.59
C GLU A 785 25.40 -40.36 -0.04
N ALA A 786 25.42 -39.19 0.60
CA ALA A 786 26.19 -38.04 0.16
C ALA A 786 27.70 -38.38 0.06
N ASN A 787 28.22 -39.11 1.04
CA ASN A 787 29.64 -39.48 1.09
C ASN A 787 30.01 -40.61 0.12
N LEU A 788 29.06 -41.40 -0.36
CA LEU A 788 29.33 -42.54 -1.24
C LEU A 788 29.00 -42.27 -2.71
N PHE A 789 27.94 -41.50 -2.97
CA PHE A 789 27.27 -41.49 -4.27
C PHE A 789 27.21 -40.11 -4.95
N LEU A 790 28.00 -39.14 -4.50
CA LEU A 790 28.17 -37.86 -5.19
C LEU A 790 29.43 -37.86 -6.06
N PRO A 791 29.48 -37.05 -7.13
CA PRO A 791 30.67 -36.92 -7.97
C PRO A 791 31.98 -36.68 -7.21
N LYS A 792 31.94 -35.76 -6.23
CA LYS A 792 33.09 -35.41 -5.39
C LYS A 792 33.29 -36.30 -4.18
N SER A 793 32.39 -37.26 -3.98
CA SER A 793 32.40 -38.08 -2.78
C SER A 793 33.68 -38.92 -2.69
N ASP A 794 34.34 -38.86 -1.55
CA ASP A 794 35.58 -39.61 -1.28
C ASP A 794 35.38 -40.78 -0.29
N GLY A 795 34.18 -40.91 0.28
CA GLY A 795 33.82 -42.00 1.19
C GLY A 795 34.29 -41.80 2.62
N ASN A 796 34.75 -40.61 3.05
CA ASN A 796 35.19 -40.38 4.42
C ASN A 796 34.00 -40.16 5.41
N ASP A 797 34.29 -39.77 6.66
CA ASP A 797 33.30 -39.54 7.74
C ASP A 797 32.92 -38.07 7.93
N THR A 798 33.21 -37.25 6.93
CA THR A 798 32.94 -35.81 6.89
C THR A 798 32.28 -35.43 5.57
N VAL A 799 31.70 -34.24 5.49
CA VAL A 799 31.17 -33.67 4.24
C VAL A 799 31.93 -32.38 3.96
N SER A 800 32.69 -32.37 2.88
CA SER A 800 33.35 -31.17 2.39
C SER A 800 32.36 -30.19 1.76
N PHE A 801 32.75 -28.91 1.65
CA PHE A 801 31.97 -27.89 0.94
C PHE A 801 31.51 -28.33 -0.46
N GLY A 802 32.39 -29.01 -1.22
CA GLY A 802 32.10 -29.47 -2.57
C GLY A 802 31.01 -30.54 -2.58
N GLU A 803 31.14 -31.54 -1.71
CA GLU A 803 30.15 -32.61 -1.52
C GLU A 803 28.82 -32.04 -1.03
N LEU A 804 28.81 -31.11 -0.08
CA LEU A 804 27.58 -30.51 0.43
C LEU A 804 26.81 -29.74 -0.65
N GLY A 805 27.50 -28.95 -1.48
CA GLY A 805 26.84 -28.24 -2.58
C GLY A 805 26.32 -29.17 -3.67
N GLU A 806 27.01 -30.29 -3.96
CA GLU A 806 26.47 -31.34 -4.83
C GLU A 806 25.27 -32.04 -4.18
N PHE A 807 25.33 -32.30 -2.87
CA PHE A 807 24.25 -32.94 -2.14
C PHE A 807 22.95 -32.13 -2.19
N VAL A 808 23.03 -30.81 -1.99
CA VAL A 808 21.87 -29.90 -2.16
C VAL A 808 21.28 -30.01 -3.57
N ASN A 809 22.12 -30.10 -4.60
CA ASN A 809 21.66 -30.27 -5.99
C ASN A 809 20.90 -31.60 -6.18
N TYR A 810 21.42 -32.71 -5.62
CA TYR A 810 20.75 -34.01 -5.70
C TYR A 810 19.40 -34.00 -4.99
N ILE A 811 19.32 -33.37 -3.81
CA ILE A 811 18.08 -33.22 -3.07
C ILE A 811 17.01 -32.51 -3.91
N LEU A 812 17.33 -31.32 -4.46
CA LEU A 812 16.37 -30.51 -5.22
C LEU A 812 15.95 -31.17 -6.53
N SER A 813 16.90 -31.80 -7.22
CA SER A 813 16.59 -32.58 -8.41
C SER A 813 15.71 -33.80 -8.09
N GLY A 814 15.96 -34.47 -6.97
CA GLY A 814 15.16 -35.62 -6.55
C GLY A 814 13.72 -35.23 -6.23
N PHE A 815 13.49 -34.06 -5.60
CA PHE A 815 12.13 -33.54 -5.39
C PHE A 815 11.40 -33.26 -6.69
N THR A 816 12.07 -32.66 -7.68
CA THR A 816 11.44 -32.43 -8.99
C THR A 816 11.03 -33.74 -9.66
N ILE A 817 11.90 -34.77 -9.60
CA ILE A 817 11.59 -36.09 -10.15
C ILE A 817 10.43 -36.74 -9.37
N ASP A 818 10.41 -36.59 -8.04
CA ASP A 818 9.33 -37.07 -7.19
C ASP A 818 7.99 -36.40 -7.51
N ASP A 819 7.94 -35.07 -7.68
CA ASP A 819 6.71 -34.36 -8.04
C ASP A 819 6.12 -34.87 -9.37
N LEU A 820 6.97 -35.08 -10.36
CA LEU A 820 6.57 -35.69 -11.64
C LEU A 820 6.08 -37.13 -11.45
N ALA A 821 6.74 -37.91 -10.58
CA ALA A 821 6.34 -39.27 -10.27
C ALA A 821 5.00 -39.31 -9.54
N LYS A 822 4.80 -38.50 -8.50
CA LYS A 822 3.55 -38.36 -7.73
C LYS A 822 2.40 -37.96 -8.64
N ALA A 823 2.59 -37.00 -9.54
CA ALA A 823 1.57 -36.62 -10.52
C ALA A 823 1.17 -37.78 -11.45
N ALA A 824 2.16 -38.58 -11.89
CA ALA A 824 1.91 -39.78 -12.69
C ALA A 824 1.20 -40.89 -11.89
N ILE A 825 1.61 -41.13 -10.64
CA ILE A 825 1.03 -42.13 -9.75
C ILE A 825 -0.40 -41.76 -9.39
N ALA A 826 -0.68 -40.50 -9.07
CA ALA A 826 -2.03 -40.02 -8.76
C ALA A 826 -2.99 -40.19 -9.95
N LYS A 827 -2.46 -40.15 -11.19
CA LYS A 827 -3.24 -40.39 -12.41
C LYS A 827 -3.48 -41.88 -12.68
N ASP A 828 -2.49 -42.73 -12.40
CA ASP A 828 -2.52 -44.15 -12.75
C ASP A 828 -3.03 -45.07 -11.63
N CYS A 829 -2.95 -44.63 -10.36
CA CYS A 829 -3.17 -45.46 -9.18
C CYS A 829 -4.27 -44.93 -8.26
N ASN A 830 -5.10 -45.84 -7.77
CA ASN A 830 -6.00 -45.55 -6.68
C ASN A 830 -5.22 -45.42 -5.37
N SER A 831 -5.41 -44.31 -4.66
CA SER A 831 -4.80 -44.07 -3.36
C SER A 831 -5.81 -44.16 -2.22
N THR A 832 -5.36 -44.63 -1.06
CA THR A 832 -6.12 -44.62 0.19
C THR A 832 -5.37 -43.81 1.24
N THR A 833 -6.00 -42.77 1.81
CA THR A 833 -5.41 -41.95 2.87
C THR A 833 -5.59 -42.64 4.23
N VAL A 834 -4.50 -42.82 4.97
CA VAL A 834 -4.50 -43.35 6.34
C VAL A 834 -3.71 -42.40 7.23
N GLY A 835 -4.41 -41.62 8.05
CA GLY A 835 -3.79 -40.53 8.81
C GLY A 835 -3.30 -39.42 7.86
N THR A 836 -2.02 -39.06 7.96
CA THR A 836 -1.36 -38.11 7.05
C THR A 836 -0.72 -38.78 5.83
N ASP A 837 -0.67 -40.11 5.78
CA ASP A 837 -0.04 -40.85 4.71
C ASP A 837 -1.03 -41.20 3.58
N VAL A 838 -0.56 -41.09 2.35
CA VAL A 838 -1.29 -41.52 1.15
C VAL A 838 -0.71 -42.85 0.72
N LEU A 839 -1.50 -43.92 0.86
CA LEU A 839 -1.09 -45.28 0.51
C LEU A 839 -1.51 -45.63 -0.92
N VAL A 840 -0.61 -46.26 -1.67
CA VAL A 840 -0.90 -46.82 -3.00
C VAL A 840 -0.52 -48.30 -3.06
N ASP A 841 -1.18 -49.05 -3.94
CA ASP A 841 -0.81 -50.44 -4.21
C ASP A 841 0.60 -50.52 -4.83
N LEU A 842 1.45 -51.40 -4.30
CA LEU A 842 2.85 -51.53 -4.73
C LEU A 842 2.97 -51.98 -6.19
N ALA A 843 2.08 -52.83 -6.68
CA ALA A 843 2.09 -53.26 -8.08
C ALA A 843 1.65 -52.10 -8.99
N CYS A 844 0.68 -51.29 -8.55
CA CYS A 844 0.31 -50.08 -9.28
C CYS A 844 1.45 -49.06 -9.34
N LEU A 845 2.09 -48.76 -8.19
CA LEU A 845 3.25 -47.86 -8.12
C LEU A 845 4.31 -48.25 -9.15
N ARG A 846 4.67 -49.54 -9.16
CA ARG A 846 5.65 -50.12 -10.08
C ARG A 846 5.23 -49.97 -11.54
N SER A 847 3.98 -50.30 -11.86
CA SER A 847 3.43 -50.17 -13.22
C SER A 847 3.45 -48.71 -13.69
N SER A 848 3.07 -47.77 -12.82
CA SER A 848 3.09 -46.34 -13.14
C SER A 848 4.50 -45.84 -13.38
N TYR A 849 5.49 -46.21 -12.55
CA TYR A 849 6.89 -45.87 -12.79
C TYR A 849 7.38 -46.42 -14.12
N LYS A 850 7.10 -47.70 -14.44
CA LYS A 850 7.53 -48.30 -15.70
C LYS A 850 6.93 -47.58 -16.91
N LYS A 851 5.63 -47.28 -16.85
CA LYS A 851 4.86 -46.61 -17.90
C LYS A 851 5.35 -45.18 -18.15
N ASN A 852 5.60 -44.40 -17.09
CA ASN A 852 5.93 -42.97 -17.19
C ASN A 852 7.44 -42.68 -17.13
N MET A 853 8.28 -43.70 -17.13
CA MET A 853 9.73 -43.59 -16.97
C MET A 853 10.38 -42.63 -17.97
N LEU A 854 9.92 -42.61 -19.22
CA LEU A 854 10.44 -41.72 -20.26
C LEU A 854 10.17 -40.24 -20.00
N THR A 855 9.22 -39.91 -19.13
CA THR A 855 8.92 -38.54 -18.73
C THR A 855 9.61 -38.21 -17.41
N VAL A 856 9.42 -39.09 -16.41
CA VAL A 856 9.91 -38.90 -15.04
C VAL A 856 11.43 -38.93 -14.97
N LEU A 857 12.08 -39.89 -15.64
CA LEU A 857 13.52 -40.16 -15.54
C LEU A 857 14.32 -39.78 -16.80
N ASN A 858 13.81 -38.89 -17.66
CA ASN A 858 14.52 -38.50 -18.89
C ASN A 858 15.86 -37.78 -18.65
N SER A 859 16.10 -37.29 -17.44
CA SER A 859 17.38 -36.73 -17.03
C SER A 859 18.45 -37.80 -16.74
N MET A 860 18.05 -39.07 -16.75
CA MET A 860 18.90 -40.25 -16.58
C MET A 860 18.75 -41.20 -17.80
N PRO A 861 19.18 -40.79 -19.00
CA PRO A 861 18.93 -41.54 -20.24
C PRO A 861 19.51 -42.96 -20.23
N SER A 862 20.65 -43.16 -19.56
CA SER A 862 21.28 -44.48 -19.40
C SER A 862 20.43 -45.42 -18.54
N TYR A 863 19.83 -44.92 -17.46
CA TYR A 863 18.89 -45.68 -16.63
C TYR A 863 17.64 -46.08 -17.42
N VAL A 864 17.07 -45.14 -18.17
CA VAL A 864 15.89 -45.38 -19.02
C VAL A 864 16.19 -46.48 -20.04
N THR A 865 17.33 -46.39 -20.71
CA THR A 865 17.79 -47.39 -21.70
C THR A 865 17.96 -48.76 -21.08
N TYR A 866 18.59 -48.82 -19.90
CA TYR A 866 18.73 -50.06 -19.13
C TYR A 866 17.36 -50.66 -18.82
N SER A 867 16.46 -49.87 -18.23
CA SER A 867 15.17 -50.36 -17.79
C SER A 867 14.31 -50.86 -18.96
N GLN A 868 14.40 -50.24 -20.14
CA GLN A 868 13.69 -50.72 -21.34
C GLN A 868 14.24 -52.05 -21.88
N LYS A 869 15.55 -52.30 -21.72
CA LYS A 869 16.21 -53.52 -22.21
C LYS A 869 16.17 -54.68 -21.21
N GLU A 870 16.08 -54.38 -19.92
CA GLU A 870 16.17 -55.36 -18.85
C GLU A 870 14.96 -56.29 -18.82
N ASN A 871 15.19 -57.55 -18.44
CA ASN A 871 14.10 -58.52 -18.28
C ASN A 871 13.07 -58.00 -17.25
N PRO A 872 11.75 -58.14 -17.49
CA PRO A 872 10.73 -57.68 -16.56
C PRO A 872 10.93 -58.16 -15.11
N THR A 873 11.34 -59.41 -14.92
CA THR A 873 11.58 -59.99 -13.57
C THR A 873 12.80 -59.35 -12.90
N ASP A 874 13.88 -59.14 -13.64
CA ASP A 874 15.10 -58.54 -13.10
C ASP A 874 14.90 -57.05 -12.81
N TRP A 875 14.16 -56.36 -13.67
CA TRP A 875 13.75 -54.98 -13.43
C TRP A 875 12.84 -54.85 -12.20
N ASP A 876 11.86 -55.75 -12.03
CA ASP A 876 10.98 -55.77 -10.86
C ASP A 876 11.78 -55.96 -9.56
N ASN A 877 12.72 -56.90 -9.57
CA ASN A 877 13.64 -57.12 -8.44
C ASN A 877 14.49 -55.88 -8.19
N ALA A 878 15.00 -55.24 -9.24
CA ALA A 878 15.80 -54.03 -9.12
C ALA A 878 15.00 -52.86 -8.55
N PHE A 879 13.77 -52.68 -9.02
CA PHE A 879 12.84 -51.67 -8.51
C PHE A 879 12.56 -51.87 -7.02
N LEU A 880 12.24 -53.09 -6.60
CA LEU A 880 11.99 -53.41 -5.19
C LEU A 880 13.23 -53.21 -4.31
N ASN A 881 14.42 -53.57 -4.79
CA ASN A 881 15.65 -53.34 -4.02
C ASN A 881 16.01 -51.86 -3.91
N ASN A 882 15.79 -51.06 -4.97
CA ASN A 882 15.93 -49.61 -4.87
C ASN A 882 14.90 -48.99 -3.92
N LEU A 883 13.68 -49.53 -3.89
CA LEU A 883 12.63 -49.08 -2.97
C LEU A 883 12.99 -49.43 -1.52
N LYS A 884 13.55 -50.61 -1.25
CA LYS A 884 14.13 -50.96 0.06
C LYS A 884 15.28 -50.05 0.43
N ALA A 885 16.15 -49.70 -0.52
CA ALA A 885 17.23 -48.73 -0.32
C ALA A 885 16.70 -47.32 0.01
N ALA A 886 15.52 -46.98 -0.52
CA ALA A 886 14.80 -45.75 -0.18
C ALA A 886 14.13 -45.80 1.22
N GLY A 887 14.21 -46.94 1.93
CA GLY A 887 13.67 -47.12 3.28
C GLY A 887 12.32 -47.84 3.35
N TYR A 888 11.82 -48.35 2.23
CA TYR A 888 10.55 -49.10 2.21
C TYR A 888 10.60 -50.35 3.08
N LYS A 889 9.64 -50.45 4.00
CA LYS A 889 9.41 -51.65 4.82
C LYS A 889 8.25 -52.43 4.23
N VAL A 890 8.48 -53.70 3.91
CA VAL A 890 7.46 -54.58 3.32
C VAL A 890 6.25 -54.68 4.26
N ARG A 891 5.06 -54.37 3.73
CA ARG A 891 3.78 -54.44 4.44
C ARG A 891 2.98 -55.65 4.01
N GLN A 892 2.17 -56.20 4.92
CA GLN A 892 1.31 -57.35 4.63
C GLN A 892 0.19 -57.02 3.63
N ASP A 893 -0.23 -55.74 3.56
CA ASP A 893 -1.29 -55.27 2.66
C ASP A 893 -0.81 -54.94 1.24
N ALA A 894 0.47 -55.19 0.94
CA ALA A 894 1.13 -54.84 -0.33
C ALA A 894 0.94 -53.37 -0.75
N LYS A 895 0.71 -52.49 0.22
CA LYS A 895 0.67 -51.04 0.00
C LYS A 895 2.00 -50.40 0.41
N ILE A 896 2.19 -49.17 -0.05
CA ILE A 896 3.34 -48.32 0.31
C ILE A 896 2.86 -46.88 0.48
N SER A 897 3.45 -46.14 1.42
CA SER A 897 3.19 -44.70 1.52
C SER A 897 3.90 -43.94 0.41
N LEU A 898 3.23 -42.96 -0.19
CA LEU A 898 3.88 -42.05 -1.14
C LEU A 898 5.06 -41.30 -0.53
N SER A 899 5.09 -41.11 0.80
CA SER A 899 6.22 -40.52 1.51
C SER A 899 7.45 -41.45 1.58
N GLU A 900 7.26 -42.77 1.54
CA GLU A 900 8.36 -43.73 1.43
C GLU A 900 8.83 -43.84 -0.03
N ALA A 901 7.88 -43.82 -0.98
CA ALA A 901 8.18 -43.87 -2.41
C ALA A 901 8.91 -42.61 -2.91
N SER A 902 8.71 -41.45 -2.28
CA SER A 902 9.29 -40.18 -2.71
C SER A 902 10.82 -40.09 -2.60
N LEU A 903 11.44 -41.05 -1.92
CA LEU A 903 12.90 -41.16 -1.80
C LEU A 903 13.53 -42.01 -2.91
N LEU A 904 12.72 -42.74 -3.68
CA LEU A 904 13.18 -43.56 -4.79
C LEU A 904 13.96 -42.73 -5.83
N PRO A 905 13.51 -41.53 -6.26
CA PRO A 905 14.27 -40.70 -7.20
C PRO A 905 15.72 -40.45 -6.78
N HIS A 906 15.97 -40.12 -5.50
CA HIS A 906 17.33 -39.90 -5.00
C HIS A 906 18.19 -41.16 -5.11
N ILE A 907 17.64 -42.34 -4.77
CA ILE A 907 18.36 -43.62 -4.92
C ILE A 907 18.74 -43.91 -6.37
N LEU A 908 17.83 -43.62 -7.32
CA LEU A 908 18.11 -43.81 -8.74
C LEU A 908 19.23 -42.88 -9.23
N GLN A 909 19.23 -41.63 -8.77
CA GLN A 909 20.30 -40.68 -9.07
C GLN A 909 21.65 -41.16 -8.54
N TYR A 910 21.71 -41.63 -7.29
CA TYR A 910 22.92 -42.20 -6.71
C TYR A 910 23.44 -43.40 -7.51
N GLY A 911 22.53 -44.29 -7.93
CA GLY A 911 22.84 -45.39 -8.82
C GLY A 911 23.50 -44.91 -10.11
N GLU A 912 22.92 -43.91 -10.78
CA GLU A 912 23.51 -43.34 -12.00
C GLU A 912 24.84 -42.63 -11.76
N THR A 913 25.09 -42.07 -10.57
CA THR A 913 26.40 -41.51 -10.23
C THR A 913 27.47 -42.59 -10.17
N ILE A 914 27.18 -43.78 -9.63
CA ILE A 914 28.13 -44.90 -9.60
C ILE A 914 28.58 -45.23 -11.02
N PHE A 915 27.62 -45.40 -11.93
CA PHE A 915 27.92 -45.67 -13.34
C PHE A 915 28.59 -44.47 -14.03
N THR A 916 28.31 -43.24 -13.64
CA THR A 916 28.96 -42.05 -14.21
C THR A 916 30.43 -41.94 -13.74
N LYS A 917 30.72 -42.31 -12.49
CA LYS A 917 32.07 -42.24 -11.91
C LYS A 917 32.97 -43.40 -12.35
N PHE A 918 32.43 -44.62 -12.33
CA PHE A 918 33.25 -45.82 -12.33
C PHE A 918 33.11 -46.67 -13.60
N ASP A 919 31.97 -46.64 -14.30
CA ASP A 919 31.84 -47.28 -15.62
C ASP A 919 32.49 -46.33 -16.64
N VAL A 920 33.77 -46.58 -16.94
CA VAL A 920 34.62 -45.74 -17.79
C VAL A 920 34.31 -45.99 -19.27
N ASN A 921 33.91 -47.21 -19.62
CA ASN A 921 33.72 -47.66 -21.00
C ASN A 921 32.29 -47.46 -21.54
N ALA A 922 31.32 -47.12 -20.70
CA ALA A 922 29.91 -46.90 -21.03
C ALA A 922 29.13 -48.09 -21.55
N ASP A 923 29.52 -49.30 -21.12
CA ASP A 923 28.75 -50.52 -21.41
C ASP A 923 27.59 -50.78 -20.42
N GLY A 924 27.50 -50.00 -19.33
CA GLY A 924 26.48 -50.16 -18.30
C GLY A 924 26.78 -51.27 -17.29
N ILE A 925 28.02 -51.75 -17.26
CA ILE A 925 28.54 -52.80 -16.39
C ILE A 925 29.73 -52.20 -15.64
N ILE A 926 29.80 -52.43 -14.33
CA ILE A 926 31.02 -52.19 -13.57
C ILE A 926 31.86 -53.46 -13.67
N ASP A 927 32.99 -53.38 -14.35
CA ASP A 927 33.93 -54.49 -14.48
C ASP A 927 34.88 -54.62 -13.27
N LYS A 928 35.81 -55.58 -13.31
CA LYS A 928 36.78 -55.79 -12.22
C LYS A 928 37.66 -54.55 -11.96
N LYS A 929 38.18 -53.91 -13.01
CA LYS A 929 39.09 -52.75 -12.87
C LYS A 929 38.32 -51.56 -12.32
N GLU A 930 37.11 -51.35 -12.80
CA GLU A 930 36.19 -50.30 -12.37
C GLU A 930 35.71 -50.53 -10.94
N GLY A 931 35.39 -51.77 -10.57
CA GLY A 931 35.04 -52.17 -9.21
C GLY A 931 36.19 -51.96 -8.23
N ILE A 932 37.42 -52.37 -8.56
CA ILE A 932 38.60 -52.10 -7.72
C ILE A 932 38.82 -50.58 -7.59
N ARG A 933 38.62 -49.81 -8.66
CA ARG A 933 38.69 -48.34 -8.63
C ARG A 933 37.61 -47.70 -7.76
N ALA A 934 36.44 -48.33 -7.63
CA ALA A 934 35.35 -47.85 -6.79
C ALA A 934 35.58 -48.13 -5.29
N PHE A 935 36.35 -49.17 -4.94
CA PHE A 935 36.55 -49.61 -3.56
C PHE A 935 36.91 -48.48 -2.56
N PRO A 936 37.84 -47.55 -2.86
CA PRO A 936 38.21 -46.48 -1.93
C PRO A 936 37.01 -45.66 -1.43
N SER A 937 36.04 -45.36 -2.30
CA SER A 937 34.83 -44.62 -1.92
C SER A 937 33.93 -45.41 -0.97
N PHE A 938 34.00 -46.74 -0.94
CA PHE A 938 33.18 -47.60 -0.08
C PHE A 938 33.93 -48.19 1.11
N ALA A 939 35.26 -48.02 1.17
CA ALA A 939 36.13 -48.67 2.16
C ALA A 939 35.72 -48.31 3.59
N PHE A 940 35.41 -47.04 3.86
CA PHE A 940 34.98 -46.58 5.19
C PHE A 940 33.63 -47.19 5.60
N LEU A 941 32.63 -47.21 4.70
CA LEU A 941 31.34 -47.84 4.97
C LEU A 941 31.54 -49.32 5.32
N LEU A 942 32.34 -50.04 4.53
CA LEU A 942 32.63 -51.46 4.78
C LEU A 942 33.35 -51.67 6.11
N LYS A 943 34.32 -50.81 6.45
CA LYS A 943 34.99 -50.82 7.75
C LYS A 943 34.00 -50.61 8.90
N ARG A 944 33.03 -49.71 8.73
CA ARG A 944 32.01 -49.42 9.73
C ARG A 944 31.01 -50.56 9.90
N VAL A 945 30.51 -51.12 8.79
CA VAL A 945 29.55 -52.24 8.80
C VAL A 945 30.22 -53.51 9.33
N ALA A 946 31.48 -53.75 8.97
CA ALA A 946 32.24 -54.92 9.38
C ALA A 946 33.05 -54.71 10.68
N ARG A 947 32.75 -53.66 11.45
CA ARG A 947 33.54 -53.27 12.64
C ARG A 947 33.70 -54.41 13.63
N LYS A 948 32.62 -55.13 13.94
CA LYS A 948 32.66 -56.28 14.88
C LYS A 948 33.53 -57.40 14.34
N GLN A 949 33.41 -57.72 13.05
CA GLN A 949 34.20 -58.75 12.39
C GLN A 949 35.69 -58.37 12.33
N LEU A 950 36.00 -57.09 12.16
CA LEU A 950 37.37 -56.56 12.22
C LEU A 950 37.93 -56.63 13.65
N GLU A 951 37.15 -56.21 14.66
CA GLU A 951 37.54 -56.24 16.08
C GLU A 951 37.73 -57.68 16.60
N ASN A 952 36.89 -58.61 16.15
CA ASN A 952 37.00 -60.04 16.47
C ASN A 952 38.11 -60.76 15.68
N GLY A 953 38.67 -60.13 14.64
CA GLY A 953 39.67 -60.74 13.75
C GLY A 953 39.10 -61.75 12.75
N ASP A 954 37.78 -61.79 12.56
CA ASP A 954 37.08 -62.64 11.59
C ASP A 954 37.45 -62.27 10.15
N ILE A 955 37.70 -60.98 9.90
CA ILE A 955 38.21 -60.43 8.64
C ILE A 955 39.33 -59.42 8.93
N LYS A 956 40.25 -59.24 7.98
CA LYS A 956 41.27 -58.17 8.06
C LYS A 956 40.87 -56.95 7.23
N GLU A 957 41.35 -55.77 7.60
CA GLU A 957 41.09 -54.54 6.82
C GLU A 957 41.60 -54.65 5.37
N SER A 958 42.72 -55.34 5.14
CA SER A 958 43.24 -55.64 3.81
C SER A 958 42.35 -56.57 2.97
N GLU A 959 41.35 -57.20 3.58
CA GLU A 959 40.41 -58.12 2.92
C GLU A 959 39.11 -57.43 2.51
N LEU A 960 38.92 -56.16 2.87
CA LEU A 960 37.72 -55.38 2.53
C LEU A 960 37.58 -55.14 1.02
N GLU A 961 38.67 -55.00 0.27
CA GLU A 961 38.62 -54.88 -1.20
C GLU A 961 38.09 -56.17 -1.85
N ALA A 962 38.57 -57.32 -1.36
CA ALA A 962 38.08 -58.62 -1.80
C ALA A 962 36.60 -58.79 -1.45
N MET A 963 36.19 -58.35 -0.25
CA MET A 963 34.79 -58.37 0.20
C MET A 963 33.92 -57.48 -0.69
N PHE A 964 34.37 -56.27 -1.00
CA PHE A 964 33.66 -55.34 -1.87
C PHE A 964 33.44 -55.92 -3.27
N THR A 965 34.49 -56.44 -3.89
CA THR A 965 34.40 -57.05 -5.23
C THR A 965 33.57 -58.33 -5.23
N TYR A 966 33.57 -59.10 -4.13
CA TYR A 966 32.66 -60.24 -3.95
C TYR A 966 31.20 -59.77 -3.93
N ILE A 967 30.89 -58.73 -3.14
CA ILE A 967 29.55 -58.15 -3.06
C ILE A 967 29.13 -57.62 -4.43
N LEU A 968 30.01 -56.95 -5.18
CA LEU A 968 29.72 -56.52 -6.54
C LEU A 968 29.41 -57.72 -7.47
N LYS A 969 30.21 -58.80 -7.42
CA LYS A 969 30.03 -59.98 -8.28
C LYS A 969 28.75 -60.77 -7.97
N TYR A 970 28.50 -61.06 -6.69
CA TYR A 970 27.46 -62.00 -6.27
C TYR A 970 26.23 -61.31 -5.68
N GLY A 971 26.35 -60.04 -5.34
CA GLY A 971 25.24 -59.18 -4.94
C GLY A 971 24.69 -59.60 -3.61
N ASN A 972 25.50 -60.25 -2.78
CA ASN A 972 25.23 -60.78 -1.46
C ASN A 972 26.54 -60.78 -0.65
N ILE A 973 26.44 -60.69 0.68
CA ILE A 973 27.60 -60.94 1.56
C ILE A 973 27.83 -62.46 1.68
N PRO A 974 29.08 -62.93 1.85
CA PRO A 974 29.32 -64.32 2.21
C PRO A 974 28.67 -64.66 3.55
N GLU A 975 27.62 -65.49 3.54
CA GLU A 975 26.94 -65.93 4.76
C GLU A 975 27.52 -67.25 5.30
N CYS A 976 27.67 -67.34 6.63
CA CYS A 976 28.05 -68.55 7.38
C CYS A 976 26.98 -68.85 8.41
N ASN A 977 26.02 -69.70 8.04
CA ASN A 977 24.86 -70.00 8.88
C ASN A 977 25.13 -71.15 9.86
N LYS A 978 26.39 -71.60 10.00
CA LYS A 978 26.75 -72.76 10.83
C LYS A 978 27.62 -72.34 12.02
N PRO A 979 27.36 -72.89 13.22
CA PRO A 979 28.10 -72.56 14.43
C PRO A 979 29.58 -73.03 14.41
N PHE A 980 30.00 -73.79 13.41
CA PHE A 980 31.39 -74.25 13.23
C PHE A 980 31.97 -73.72 11.92
N ILE A 981 33.04 -72.91 12.02
CA ILE A 981 33.84 -72.39 10.89
C ILE A 981 34.27 -73.50 9.91
N LEU A 982 34.58 -74.70 10.42
CA LEU A 982 35.01 -75.84 9.59
C LEU A 982 33.88 -76.41 8.73
N LEU A 983 32.61 -76.30 9.18
CA LEU A 983 31.43 -76.72 8.41
C LEU A 983 30.99 -75.66 7.40
N CYS A 984 31.46 -74.43 7.60
CA CYS A 984 31.27 -73.30 6.70
C CYS A 984 32.13 -73.44 5.42
N LEU A 985 33.28 -74.14 5.48
CA LEU A 985 34.06 -74.52 4.30
C LEU A 985 33.33 -75.42 3.28
N PHE A 986 32.15 -75.96 3.63
CA PHE A 986 31.30 -76.73 2.71
C PHE A 986 30.08 -75.94 2.23
N ASP A 987 29.88 -74.72 2.73
CA ASP A 987 28.89 -73.81 2.18
C ASP A 987 29.40 -73.26 0.85
N ARG A 988 28.56 -73.30 -0.19
CA ARG A 988 28.91 -72.77 -1.51
C ARG A 988 29.26 -71.27 -1.43
N GLY A 989 28.63 -70.53 -0.51
CA GLY A 989 28.96 -69.10 -0.31
C GLY A 989 30.38 -68.87 0.19
N ILE A 990 30.88 -69.74 1.07
CA ILE A 990 32.18 -69.55 1.75
C ILE A 990 33.33 -70.17 0.98
N THR A 991 33.08 -71.29 0.31
CA THR A 991 34.02 -71.82 -0.69
C THR A 991 34.26 -70.80 -1.80
N ASN A 992 33.19 -70.19 -2.33
CA ASN A 992 33.30 -69.10 -3.29
C ASN A 992 33.99 -67.87 -2.69
N TRP A 993 33.76 -67.55 -1.41
CA TRP A 993 34.45 -66.44 -0.74
C TRP A 993 35.95 -66.68 -0.58
N LEU A 994 36.38 -67.85 -0.09
CA LEU A 994 37.80 -68.13 0.09
C LEU A 994 38.54 -68.20 -1.25
N ASP A 995 37.91 -68.80 -2.24
CA ASP A 995 38.41 -68.81 -3.61
C ASP A 995 38.50 -67.39 -4.19
N TRP A 996 37.43 -66.60 -4.08
CA TRP A 996 37.42 -65.20 -4.51
C TRP A 996 38.47 -64.37 -3.77
N LYS A 997 38.54 -64.47 -2.46
CA LYS A 997 39.50 -63.77 -1.59
C LYS A 997 40.94 -64.01 -2.04
N SER A 998 41.29 -65.24 -2.41
CA SER A 998 42.63 -65.59 -2.88
C SER A 998 42.89 -65.17 -4.33
N ASN A 999 41.86 -64.99 -5.15
CA ASN A 999 42.00 -64.93 -6.60
C ASN A 999 41.36 -63.71 -7.29
N TYR A 1000 40.66 -62.82 -6.59
CA TYR A 1000 39.87 -61.73 -7.20
C TYR A 1000 40.69 -60.76 -8.06
N ARG A 1001 42.01 -60.67 -7.84
CA ARG A 1001 42.93 -59.86 -8.67
C ARG A 1001 43.50 -60.61 -9.88
N LYS A 1002 43.33 -61.93 -9.97
CA LYS A 1002 43.78 -62.72 -11.13
C LYS A 1002 42.89 -62.44 -12.34
N ASP A 1003 43.45 -62.52 -13.55
CA ASP A 1003 42.78 -62.10 -14.79
C ASP A 1003 41.54 -62.95 -15.13
N ASP A 1004 41.54 -64.23 -14.77
CA ASP A 1004 40.48 -65.21 -14.98
C ASP A 1004 39.22 -64.97 -14.13
N TYR A 1005 39.31 -64.19 -13.05
CA TYR A 1005 38.15 -63.81 -12.24
C TYR A 1005 37.46 -62.60 -12.87
N THR A 1006 36.25 -62.82 -13.38
CA THR A 1006 35.42 -61.78 -14.00
C THR A 1006 34.47 -61.18 -12.98
N LEU A 1007 34.38 -59.85 -12.94
CA LEU A 1007 33.36 -59.09 -12.23
C LEU A 1007 32.54 -58.35 -13.26
N SER A 1008 31.20 -58.39 -13.12
CA SER A 1008 30.26 -57.76 -14.04
C SER A 1008 29.02 -57.38 -13.26
N ALA A 1009 28.98 -56.16 -12.72
CA ALA A 1009 27.84 -55.66 -11.96
C ALA A 1009 27.05 -54.63 -12.81
N ASN A 1010 25.85 -55.01 -13.25
CA ASN A 1010 24.92 -54.11 -13.93
C ASN A 1010 24.03 -53.36 -12.90
N ARG A 1011 23.09 -52.53 -13.36
CA ARG A 1011 22.17 -51.77 -12.49
C ARG A 1011 21.27 -52.66 -11.64
N SER A 1012 20.83 -53.82 -12.14
CA SER A 1012 20.10 -54.83 -11.35
C SER A 1012 20.93 -55.28 -10.16
N GLN A 1013 22.20 -55.59 -10.40
CA GLN A 1013 23.15 -56.00 -9.38
C GLN A 1013 23.44 -54.89 -8.36
N VAL A 1014 23.69 -53.66 -8.83
CA VAL A 1014 23.91 -52.50 -7.95
C VAL A 1014 22.68 -52.23 -7.07
N SER A 1015 21.47 -52.29 -7.64
CA SER A 1015 20.24 -52.10 -6.85
C SER A 1015 20.09 -53.15 -5.75
N LYS A 1016 20.43 -54.41 -6.03
CA LYS A 1016 20.44 -55.49 -5.04
C LYS A 1016 21.39 -55.19 -3.88
N ILE A 1017 22.59 -54.69 -4.20
CA ILE A 1017 23.59 -54.28 -3.21
C ILE A 1017 23.09 -53.12 -2.36
N LEU A 1018 22.46 -52.11 -2.96
CA LEU A 1018 21.86 -50.99 -2.23
C LEU A 1018 20.76 -51.47 -1.27
N GLY A 1019 19.91 -52.41 -1.70
CA GLY A 1019 18.90 -53.04 -0.84
C GLY A 1019 19.54 -53.76 0.36
N ILE A 1020 20.62 -54.50 0.15
CA ILE A 1020 21.36 -55.20 1.20
C ILE A 1020 22.03 -54.23 2.18
N ILE A 1021 22.65 -53.16 1.67
CA ILE A 1021 23.24 -52.12 2.52
C ILE A 1021 22.15 -51.51 3.41
N SER A 1022 20.96 -51.24 2.87
CA SER A 1022 19.82 -50.74 3.65
C SER A 1022 19.40 -51.72 4.76
N ASP A 1023 19.27 -53.01 4.42
CA ASP A 1023 18.95 -54.05 5.39
C ASP A 1023 20.01 -54.14 6.51
N MET A 1024 21.29 -53.99 6.19
CA MET A 1024 22.39 -54.01 7.16
C MET A 1024 22.43 -52.78 8.06
N VAL A 1025 22.20 -51.60 7.48
CA VAL A 1025 22.15 -50.35 8.23
C VAL A 1025 20.96 -50.33 9.18
N THR A 1026 19.81 -50.90 8.78
CA THR A 1026 18.60 -50.94 9.62
C THR A 1026 18.64 -52.01 10.72
N THR A 1027 19.36 -53.12 10.51
CA THR A 1027 19.44 -54.24 11.47
C THR A 1027 20.63 -54.17 12.43
N SER A 1028 21.68 -53.39 12.10
CA SER A 1028 22.79 -53.20 13.01
C SER A 1028 22.32 -52.40 14.25
N PRO A 1029 22.42 -52.95 15.49
CA PRO A 1029 22.01 -52.22 16.68
C PRO A 1029 22.77 -50.90 16.69
N SER A 1030 22.04 -49.79 16.77
CA SER A 1030 22.56 -48.45 16.59
C SER A 1030 23.81 -48.24 17.44
N VAL A 1031 24.99 -48.38 16.82
CA VAL A 1031 26.30 -47.95 17.38
C VAL A 1031 26.33 -46.41 17.58
N GLN A 1032 25.19 -45.74 17.33
CA GLN A 1032 25.05 -44.31 17.11
C GLN A 1032 24.66 -43.51 18.36
N GLU A 1033 24.17 -44.12 19.44
CA GLU A 1033 23.76 -43.35 20.63
C GLU A 1033 24.94 -42.80 21.47
N ASP A 1034 26.17 -43.28 21.24
CA ASP A 1034 27.34 -42.90 22.07
C ASP A 1034 28.36 -41.98 21.39
N THR A 1035 28.35 -41.80 20.07
CA THR A 1035 29.41 -41.06 19.37
C THR A 1035 29.23 -39.54 19.39
N CYS A 1036 28.00 -39.02 19.43
CA CYS A 1036 27.73 -37.58 19.49
C CYS A 1036 27.55 -37.02 20.92
N LYS A 1037 27.73 -37.85 21.95
CA LYS A 1037 27.64 -37.45 23.38
C LYS A 1037 28.98 -37.00 23.98
N ARG A 1038 30.08 -37.02 23.21
CA ARG A 1038 31.36 -36.40 23.55
C ARG A 1038 31.52 -35.10 22.77
#